data_AF-A0A7V9M3B0-F1
#
_entry.id   AF-A0A7V9M3B0-F1
#
_cell.length_a   1.000
_cell.length_b   1.000
_cell.length_c   1.000
_cell.angle_alpha   90.00
_cell.angle_beta   90.00
_cell.angle_gamma   90.00
#
_symmetry.space_group_name_H-M   'P 1'
#
loop_
_entity.id
_entity.type
_entity.pdbx_description
1 polymer ?
#
loop_
_entity_poly.entity_id
_entity_poly.type
_entity_poly.pdbx_seq_one_letter_code
_entity_poly.pdbx_strand_id
1 'polypeptide(L)'
;NKSKAEQLKSLHINPANKNFVHHAPIANSSDGLGAELDKANPKWNAFGNSGLPLAQIGFCLASDVLKMKEGDRTVTVKLTVEDFPVAAKNSALTDNLFKISITGEKGWIGPKTVSPVITSVDNKVFSAAFSFGITKDEPAVINYDPALHGSNFDTLHPVLQILINNEKADFGYKDLINVEIIDSTIEVQVEGIKDLQLENDFGTLNAKKPFTPFGPSPDVNANFSVGCEEVFSKRLKEFSFDVEWKNIPHTKLEEYFAGYAGSNSNADFTATPAFKDGYNWQEKSKSIPIFKTSNAQANTRWAFNNPAFPVKYPIFFIPHFTIKPYVVSGQSLQQKITGNMSHLVPAFASLQLVKSIVLSPINYKPIMQAMINSYKDIRKGMFNLRLTHGFFFKEYPKKYAAEILRSIQDEDPPNFLQEPFAPEIQSITLNYTATTAKTSFNGTTLNDYVDEEVEFFHYGAFGQMREHAYAKSQYAFLNNELVKLLPEYNNESEFYIGFSGLNAEDAACVLFQTAEGSANPDKIKADLKWSVLCDNYWKDLTNEDFIFDTTNDFLTSGIIKFVIPREATTSNTIMPDGLLWLKASIIQDSDAVCNLVDVQSNAAIAIFDNQDNDASHFAAPLAANTINKLETEIGAIKSIKQPYASFGGQVQENDQAFYTRVSERLRHKERSIALWDYERLILQHFPKVHKVKCINHASAKSYYDPGKVLIIVVPDLTNQNAVNLFQPKVDKNTLDEIYTFLKKHCSSWVEAYVSNPFYEPVKISVRIKLKKGFEFNFYEKIIDRQLQEFLSPWITNAGSDIYFGGKITTSMIVKFLEGLEFVDFITDLYLFHSTDNGKSFRSTVNVVEVSSPASILVSHDHHEIFNY
;
A
#
# COMPACT_ATOMS: atom_id res chain seq x y z
N ASN A 1 -26.86 18.43 -6.69
CA ASN A 1 -25.77 17.46 -6.40
C ASN A 1 -25.91 17.04 -4.93
N LYS A 2 -25.89 15.73 -4.63
CA LYS A 2 -26.01 15.18 -3.25
C LYS A 2 -24.65 14.77 -2.67
N SER A 3 -23.57 15.18 -3.31
CA SER A 3 -22.22 14.72 -3.01
C SER A 3 -21.82 14.96 -1.56
N LYS A 4 -21.05 14.04 -0.99
CA LYS A 4 -20.45 14.16 0.36
C LYS A 4 -19.02 13.65 0.33
N ALA A 5 -18.10 14.40 0.94
CA ALA A 5 -16.78 13.87 1.26
C ALA A 5 -16.93 12.88 2.43
N GLU A 6 -16.87 11.58 2.14
CA GLU A 6 -17.10 10.54 3.14
C GLU A 6 -15.82 10.00 3.75
N GLN A 7 -14.75 9.93 2.95
CA GLN A 7 -13.48 9.38 3.40
C GLN A 7 -12.32 10.27 2.97
N LEU A 8 -11.38 10.46 3.89
CA LEU A 8 -10.14 11.21 3.70
C LEU A 8 -8.97 10.28 4.02
N LYS A 9 -8.02 10.14 3.09
CA LYS A 9 -6.84 9.29 3.25
C LYS A 9 -5.59 10.05 2.83
N SER A 10 -4.42 9.66 3.33
CA SER A 10 -3.16 10.28 2.93
C SER A 10 -2.04 9.25 2.80
N LEU A 11 -1.08 9.52 1.92
CA LEU A 11 0.13 8.72 1.73
C LEU A 11 1.34 9.65 1.71
N HIS A 12 2.40 9.29 2.42
CA HIS A 12 3.60 10.09 2.57
C HIS A 12 4.84 9.22 2.41
N ILE A 13 5.73 9.58 1.48
CA ILE A 13 7.02 8.92 1.31
C ILE A 13 8.06 9.74 2.06
N ASN A 14 8.78 9.09 2.98
CA ASN A 14 9.78 9.77 3.77
C ASN A 14 10.89 10.35 2.85
N PRO A 15 11.11 11.68 2.84
CA PRO A 15 12.07 12.31 1.94
C PRO A 15 13.53 11.95 2.27
N ALA A 16 13.84 11.61 3.53
CA ALA A 16 15.17 11.20 3.95
C ALA A 16 15.48 9.74 3.58
N ASN A 17 14.48 8.85 3.63
CA ASN A 17 14.61 7.48 3.15
C ASN A 17 13.31 6.99 2.49
N LYS A 18 13.29 7.05 1.16
CA LYS A 18 12.14 6.67 0.32
C LYS A 18 11.74 5.19 0.38
N ASN A 19 12.48 4.35 1.13
CA ASN A 19 12.06 2.99 1.43
C ASN A 19 10.86 2.94 2.39
N PHE A 20 10.63 4.00 3.16
CA PHE A 20 9.50 4.11 4.07
C PHE A 20 8.35 4.88 3.44
N VAL A 21 7.31 4.15 3.09
CA VAL A 21 6.02 4.72 2.66
C VAL A 21 5.06 4.62 3.83
N HIS A 22 4.53 5.76 4.24
CA HIS A 22 3.57 5.88 5.32
C HIS A 22 2.17 6.14 4.76
N HIS A 23 1.13 5.71 5.47
CA HIS A 23 -0.24 5.95 5.06
C HIS A 23 -1.15 6.25 6.24
N ALA A 24 -2.24 6.97 6.00
CA ALA A 24 -3.35 7.16 6.92
C ALA A 24 -4.64 6.70 6.25
N PRO A 25 -5.20 5.55 6.63
CA PRO A 25 -6.55 5.15 6.25
C PRO A 25 -7.65 6.13 6.66
N ILE A 26 -7.40 6.97 7.69
CA ILE A 26 -8.26 8.06 8.16
C ILE A 26 -7.37 9.30 8.36
N ALA A 27 -7.25 10.15 7.33
CA ALA A 27 -6.31 11.28 7.34
C ALA A 27 -6.65 12.37 8.37
N ASN A 28 -7.92 12.57 8.67
CA ASN A 28 -8.40 13.54 9.66
C ASN A 28 -8.35 13.00 11.11
N SER A 29 -7.25 12.35 11.46
CA SER A 29 -6.98 11.80 12.79
C SER A 29 -5.54 12.07 13.21
N SER A 30 -5.25 12.02 14.51
CA SER A 30 -3.91 12.35 15.02
C SER A 30 -2.86 11.28 14.72
N ASP A 31 -3.26 10.02 14.54
CA ASP A 31 -2.40 8.86 14.27
C ASP A 31 -2.57 8.28 12.86
N GLY A 32 -3.52 8.79 12.07
CA GLY A 32 -3.90 8.26 10.76
C GLY A 32 -4.81 7.03 10.79
N LEU A 33 -5.15 6.53 11.98
CA LEU A 33 -5.96 5.32 12.22
C LEU A 33 -7.30 5.61 12.90
N GLY A 34 -7.61 6.88 13.18
CA GLY A 34 -8.90 7.31 13.72
C GLY A 34 -8.84 7.84 15.16
N ALA A 35 -7.65 8.07 15.74
CA ALA A 35 -7.53 8.74 17.02
C ALA A 35 -8.08 10.19 16.97
N GLU A 36 -8.71 10.63 18.07
CA GLU A 36 -9.27 11.98 18.15
C GLU A 36 -8.18 13.05 17.95
N LEU A 37 -8.56 14.14 17.27
CA LEU A 37 -7.76 15.35 17.18
C LEU A 37 -7.91 16.18 18.46
N ASP A 38 -6.94 17.04 18.73
CA ASP A 38 -7.04 18.01 19.81
C ASP A 38 -8.25 18.94 19.58
N LYS A 39 -9.18 18.98 20.55
CA LYS A 39 -10.38 19.80 20.47
C LYS A 39 -10.07 21.30 20.48
N ALA A 40 -8.96 21.71 21.06
CA ALA A 40 -8.52 23.11 21.04
C ALA A 40 -7.93 23.53 19.69
N ASN A 41 -7.39 22.56 18.92
CA ASN A 41 -6.75 22.82 17.64
C ASN A 41 -6.97 21.64 16.68
N PRO A 42 -8.19 21.49 16.10
CA PRO A 42 -8.58 20.33 15.31
C PRO A 42 -8.02 20.38 13.88
N LYS A 43 -6.71 20.61 13.75
CA LYS A 43 -5.98 20.60 12.47
C LYS A 43 -5.24 19.28 12.27
N TRP A 44 -5.11 18.85 11.01
CA TRP A 44 -4.33 17.67 10.64
C TRP A 44 -3.57 17.90 9.34
N ASN A 45 -2.52 17.10 9.13
CA ASN A 45 -1.76 17.13 7.89
C ASN A 45 -2.44 16.25 6.84
N ALA A 46 -3.05 16.86 5.83
CA ALA A 46 -3.76 16.17 4.76
C ALA A 46 -2.84 15.35 3.85
N PHE A 47 -1.58 15.75 3.74
CA PHE A 47 -0.55 15.11 2.90
C PHE A 47 0.28 14.09 3.69
N GLY A 48 -0.04 13.87 4.97
CA GLY A 48 0.63 12.91 5.83
C GLY A 48 2.03 13.35 6.28
N ASN A 49 2.66 12.50 7.09
CA ASN A 49 3.99 12.75 7.65
C ASN A 49 4.67 11.41 8.03
N SER A 50 5.97 11.45 8.33
CA SER A 50 6.75 10.26 8.73
C SER A 50 6.39 9.65 10.09
N GLY A 51 5.50 10.27 10.87
CA GLY A 51 4.97 9.73 12.13
C GLY A 51 3.77 8.79 11.95
N LEU A 52 3.21 8.72 10.74
CA LEU A 52 2.11 7.83 10.39
C LEU A 52 2.56 6.35 10.29
N PRO A 53 1.64 5.38 10.35
CA PRO A 53 1.99 3.97 10.19
C PRO A 53 2.54 3.66 8.79
N LEU A 54 3.41 2.65 8.72
CA LEU A 54 4.01 2.20 7.46
C LEU A 54 3.00 1.42 6.62
N ALA A 55 2.91 1.76 5.34
CA ALA A 55 2.10 1.05 4.37
C ALA A 55 2.70 -0.34 4.08
N GLN A 56 1.83 -1.33 3.96
CA GLN A 56 2.22 -2.64 3.44
C GLN A 56 2.17 -2.57 1.91
N ILE A 57 3.33 -2.73 1.27
CA ILE A 57 3.46 -2.66 -0.19
C ILE A 57 4.13 -3.93 -0.69
N GLY A 58 3.63 -4.45 -1.81
CA GLY A 58 4.17 -5.64 -2.45
C GLY A 58 3.38 -6.04 -3.67
N PHE A 59 3.40 -7.33 -3.95
CA PHE A 59 2.65 -7.94 -5.02
C PHE A 59 2.10 -9.29 -4.60
N CYS A 60 1.13 -9.79 -5.35
CA CYS A 60 0.52 -11.08 -5.11
C CYS A 60 0.37 -11.87 -6.41
N LEU A 61 0.39 -13.19 -6.29
CA LEU A 61 0.17 -14.11 -7.39
C LEU A 61 -0.98 -15.04 -7.01
N ALA A 62 -1.99 -15.16 -7.88
CA ALA A 62 -3.07 -16.11 -7.70
C ALA A 62 -2.97 -17.23 -8.73
N SER A 63 -3.07 -18.49 -8.27
CA SER A 63 -3.01 -19.64 -9.18
C SER A 63 -3.59 -20.89 -8.53
N ASP A 64 -4.33 -21.68 -9.31
CA ASP A 64 -4.85 -22.99 -8.88
C ASP A 64 -3.74 -23.99 -8.47
N VAL A 65 -2.52 -23.85 -9.00
CA VAL A 65 -1.40 -24.75 -8.64
C VAL A 65 -1.08 -24.70 -7.14
N LEU A 66 -1.36 -23.57 -6.49
CA LEU A 66 -1.08 -23.32 -5.08
C LEU A 66 -2.01 -24.09 -4.13
N LYS A 67 -3.12 -24.66 -4.61
CA LYS A 67 -4.07 -25.40 -3.75
C LYS A 67 -3.42 -26.67 -3.22
N MET A 68 -3.08 -26.72 -1.93
CA MET A 68 -2.33 -27.84 -1.34
C MET A 68 -2.90 -28.20 0.03
N LYS A 69 -3.53 -29.37 0.14
CA LYS A 69 -4.31 -29.78 1.30
C LYS A 69 -3.47 -30.22 2.48
N GLU A 70 -2.46 -31.04 2.25
CA GLU A 70 -1.65 -31.65 3.32
C GLU A 70 -0.24 -31.99 2.83
N GLY A 71 0.56 -32.57 3.73
CA GLY A 71 1.95 -32.94 3.46
C GLY A 71 2.94 -31.79 3.71
N ASP A 72 4.22 -32.10 3.56
CA ASP A 72 5.28 -31.09 3.56
C ASP A 72 5.32 -30.46 2.16
N ARG A 73 5.10 -29.15 2.10
CA ARG A 73 4.85 -28.41 0.86
C ARG A 73 5.93 -27.35 0.69
N THR A 74 6.55 -27.30 -0.47
CA THR A 74 7.50 -26.23 -0.84
C THR A 74 6.95 -25.51 -2.05
N VAL A 75 6.86 -24.18 -1.96
CA VAL A 75 6.42 -23.33 -3.06
C VAL A 75 7.61 -22.53 -3.55
N THR A 76 7.87 -22.59 -4.86
CA THR A 76 8.91 -21.82 -5.52
C THR A 76 8.30 -20.96 -6.62
N VAL A 77 8.36 -19.65 -6.45
CA VAL A 77 7.96 -18.66 -7.46
C VAL A 77 9.21 -18.21 -8.19
N LYS A 78 9.18 -18.22 -9.52
CA LYS A 78 10.23 -17.67 -10.38
C LYS A 78 9.64 -16.54 -11.20
N LEU A 79 10.20 -15.35 -11.06
CA LEU A 79 9.85 -14.17 -11.84
C LEU A 79 10.97 -13.86 -12.81
N THR A 80 10.61 -13.46 -14.03
CA THR A 80 11.53 -12.77 -14.94
C THR A 80 11.21 -11.29 -14.89
N VAL A 81 12.20 -10.48 -14.54
CA VAL A 81 12.05 -9.03 -14.34
C VAL A 81 13.09 -8.25 -15.12
N GLU A 82 12.75 -7.02 -15.49
CA GLU A 82 13.63 -6.05 -16.14
C GLU A 82 13.98 -4.87 -15.22
N ASP A 83 15.11 -4.24 -15.50
CA ASP A 83 15.64 -3.07 -14.80
C ASP A 83 15.80 -3.26 -13.27
N PHE A 84 16.15 -4.50 -12.87
CA PHE A 84 16.45 -4.82 -11.48
C PHE A 84 17.75 -4.17 -11.00
N PRO A 85 17.80 -3.59 -9.77
CA PRO A 85 19.01 -2.94 -9.28
C PRO A 85 20.20 -3.91 -9.20
N VAL A 86 21.35 -3.53 -9.74
CA VAL A 86 22.58 -4.35 -9.67
C VAL A 86 22.99 -4.63 -8.22
N ALA A 87 22.72 -3.69 -7.30
CA ALA A 87 22.96 -3.84 -5.86
C ALA A 87 22.23 -5.04 -5.27
N ALA A 88 21.11 -5.46 -5.85
CA ALA A 88 20.31 -6.57 -5.35
C ALA A 88 20.98 -7.96 -5.53
N LYS A 89 22.10 -8.04 -6.29
CA LYS A 89 22.96 -9.23 -6.30
C LYS A 89 23.69 -9.45 -4.98
N ASN A 90 23.82 -8.41 -4.15
CA ASN A 90 24.40 -8.54 -2.83
C ASN A 90 23.39 -9.19 -1.88
N SER A 91 23.63 -10.45 -1.54
CA SER A 91 22.75 -11.21 -0.65
C SER A 91 22.58 -10.56 0.73
N ALA A 92 23.54 -9.76 1.21
CA ALA A 92 23.38 -9.05 2.48
C ALA A 92 22.28 -7.97 2.42
N LEU A 93 22.09 -7.34 1.25
CA LEU A 93 21.05 -6.34 1.04
C LEU A 93 19.67 -7.00 0.87
N THR A 94 19.61 -8.12 0.14
CA THR A 94 18.36 -8.82 -0.18
C THR A 94 17.95 -9.89 0.82
N ASP A 95 18.79 -10.20 1.81
CA ASP A 95 18.43 -11.12 2.87
C ASP A 95 17.20 -10.62 3.65
N ASN A 96 16.23 -11.50 3.87
CA ASN A 96 15.01 -11.22 4.61
C ASN A 96 14.19 -10.02 4.09
N LEU A 97 14.33 -9.71 2.80
CA LEU A 97 13.74 -8.53 2.14
C LEU A 97 12.22 -8.63 2.00
N PHE A 98 11.65 -9.84 1.94
CA PHE A 98 10.22 -10.03 1.73
C PHE A 98 9.58 -10.85 2.85
N LYS A 99 8.30 -10.58 3.11
CA LYS A 99 7.40 -11.36 3.95
C LYS A 99 6.36 -12.01 3.07
N ILE A 100 6.27 -13.33 3.13
CA ILE A 100 5.38 -14.13 2.30
C ILE A 100 4.24 -14.71 3.15
N SER A 101 3.02 -14.58 2.64
CA SER A 101 1.81 -15.18 3.22
C SER A 101 1.00 -15.86 2.12
N ILE A 102 0.32 -16.96 2.42
CA ILE A 102 -0.53 -17.67 1.46
C ILE A 102 -1.91 -17.95 2.06
N THR A 103 -2.96 -18.02 1.24
CA THR A 103 -4.32 -18.31 1.69
C THR A 103 -4.42 -19.67 2.41
N GLY A 104 -5.25 -19.78 3.44
CA GLY A 104 -5.34 -20.97 4.28
C GLY A 104 -6.69 -21.11 4.98
N GLU A 105 -7.02 -22.33 5.42
CA GLU A 105 -8.35 -22.65 6.00
C GLU A 105 -8.71 -21.86 7.26
N LYS A 106 -7.72 -21.29 7.96
CA LYS A 106 -7.89 -20.50 9.18
C LYS A 106 -7.47 -19.04 9.00
N GLY A 107 -7.41 -18.56 7.76
CA GLY A 107 -6.81 -17.28 7.39
C GLY A 107 -5.45 -17.46 6.72
N TRP A 108 -4.65 -16.39 6.68
CA TRP A 108 -3.32 -16.42 6.05
C TRP A 108 -2.33 -17.32 6.78
N ILE A 109 -1.63 -18.18 6.04
CA ILE A 109 -0.47 -18.96 6.51
C ILE A 109 0.77 -18.08 6.32
N GLY A 110 1.41 -17.70 7.43
CA GLY A 110 2.52 -16.74 7.45
C GLY A 110 2.26 -15.59 8.43
N PRO A 111 2.97 -14.46 8.33
CA PRO A 111 4.03 -14.19 7.35
C PRO A 111 5.33 -14.94 7.65
N LYS A 112 6.01 -15.42 6.60
CA LYS A 112 7.36 -16.00 6.67
C LYS A 112 8.34 -15.08 5.96
N THR A 113 9.48 -14.80 6.59
CA THR A 113 10.51 -13.96 5.98
C THR A 113 11.32 -14.77 4.96
N VAL A 114 11.55 -14.20 3.78
CA VAL A 114 12.18 -14.88 2.63
C VAL A 114 13.20 -13.98 1.95
N SER A 115 14.31 -14.60 1.56
CA SER A 115 15.40 -13.99 0.80
C SER A 115 15.30 -14.44 -0.67
N PRO A 116 15.11 -13.52 -1.64
CA PRO A 116 15.04 -13.89 -3.04
C PRO A 116 16.42 -14.30 -3.57
N VAL A 117 16.46 -15.35 -4.38
CA VAL A 117 17.66 -15.72 -5.14
C VAL A 117 17.58 -15.00 -6.49
N ILE A 118 18.46 -14.01 -6.70
CA ILE A 118 18.47 -13.18 -7.90
C ILE A 118 19.66 -13.55 -8.78
N THR A 119 19.40 -13.91 -10.04
CA THR A 119 20.43 -14.22 -11.04
C THR A 119 20.27 -13.34 -12.28
N SER A 120 21.39 -12.87 -12.86
CA SER A 120 21.37 -12.18 -14.15
C SER A 120 21.11 -13.20 -15.26
N VAL A 121 20.12 -12.94 -16.10
CA VAL A 121 19.96 -13.63 -17.38
C VAL A 121 20.71 -12.86 -18.47
N ASP A 122 20.60 -11.54 -18.45
CA ASP A 122 21.34 -10.60 -19.29
C ASP A 122 21.69 -9.32 -18.48
N ASN A 123 22.14 -8.25 -19.13
CA ASN A 123 22.48 -6.96 -18.52
C ASN A 123 21.26 -6.22 -17.96
N LYS A 124 20.07 -6.44 -18.52
CA LYS A 124 18.81 -5.81 -18.09
C LYS A 124 17.79 -6.78 -17.48
N VAL A 125 17.89 -8.06 -17.83
CA VAL A 125 16.92 -9.09 -17.45
C VAL A 125 17.48 -9.95 -16.32
N PHE A 126 16.67 -10.14 -15.28
CA PHE A 126 17.00 -10.90 -14.09
C PHE A 126 15.94 -11.96 -13.82
N SER A 127 16.37 -13.07 -13.21
CA SER A 127 15.47 -14.05 -12.63
C SER A 127 15.49 -13.91 -11.12
N ALA A 128 14.32 -13.68 -10.52
CA ALA A 128 14.14 -13.61 -9.07
C ALA A 128 13.32 -14.82 -8.61
N ALA A 129 13.93 -15.69 -7.79
CA ALA A 129 13.29 -16.88 -7.25
C ALA A 129 12.99 -16.74 -5.75
N PHE A 130 11.76 -17.00 -5.36
CA PHE A 130 11.29 -16.99 -3.97
C PHE A 130 10.90 -18.42 -3.59
N SER A 131 11.47 -18.95 -2.51
CA SER A 131 11.16 -20.31 -2.05
C SER A 131 10.80 -20.30 -0.57
N PHE A 132 9.71 -20.96 -0.21
CA PHE A 132 9.29 -21.12 1.17
C PHE A 132 8.60 -22.47 1.40
N GLY A 133 8.79 -23.01 2.60
CA GLY A 133 8.19 -24.29 3.03
C GLY A 133 6.97 -24.08 3.91
N ILE A 134 5.97 -24.93 3.75
CA ILE A 134 4.78 -25.08 4.59
C ILE A 134 4.81 -26.51 5.14
N THR A 135 5.00 -26.64 6.44
CA THR A 135 5.13 -27.95 7.11
C THR A 135 3.81 -28.69 7.13
N LYS A 136 3.84 -30.02 7.29
CA LYS A 136 2.62 -30.85 7.41
C LYS A 136 1.64 -30.44 8.52
N ASP A 137 2.11 -29.73 9.55
CA ASP A 137 1.31 -29.32 10.71
C ASP A 137 0.56 -27.99 10.47
N GLU A 138 0.95 -27.25 9.42
CA GLU A 138 0.26 -26.03 8.99
C GLU A 138 -1.01 -26.36 8.20
N PRO A 139 -2.06 -25.50 8.24
CA PRO A 139 -3.35 -25.81 7.62
C PRO A 139 -3.28 -25.93 6.10
N ALA A 140 -4.35 -26.45 5.48
CA ALA A 140 -4.44 -26.55 4.03
C ALA A 140 -4.44 -25.17 3.36
N VAL A 141 -3.80 -25.09 2.19
CA VAL A 141 -3.90 -23.94 1.29
C VAL A 141 -5.15 -24.08 0.45
N ILE A 142 -6.09 -23.16 0.66
CA ILE A 142 -7.38 -23.14 -0.02
C ILE A 142 -7.50 -21.94 -0.96
N ASN A 143 -8.54 -21.98 -1.79
CA ASN A 143 -8.92 -20.86 -2.65
C ASN A 143 -9.17 -19.60 -1.82
N TYR A 144 -8.91 -18.44 -2.42
CA TYR A 144 -9.20 -17.18 -1.79
C TYR A 144 -10.69 -17.04 -1.48
N ASP A 145 -10.94 -16.56 -0.27
CA ASP A 145 -12.27 -16.25 0.26
C ASP A 145 -12.18 -14.86 0.91
N PRO A 146 -12.87 -13.84 0.37
CA PRO A 146 -12.86 -12.48 0.91
C PRO A 146 -13.27 -12.41 2.39
N ALA A 147 -14.19 -13.27 2.84
CA ALA A 147 -14.67 -13.25 4.22
C ALA A 147 -13.61 -13.78 5.20
N LEU A 148 -12.78 -14.74 4.77
CA LEU A 148 -11.75 -15.35 5.61
C LEU A 148 -10.41 -14.62 5.54
N HIS A 149 -10.03 -14.15 4.35
CA HIS A 149 -8.70 -13.60 4.09
C HIS A 149 -8.69 -12.07 4.06
N GLY A 150 -9.86 -11.41 4.04
CA GLY A 150 -9.96 -9.97 3.84
C GLY A 150 -9.48 -9.54 2.46
N SER A 151 -9.23 -8.23 2.29
CA SER A 151 -8.94 -7.61 0.99
C SER A 151 -10.08 -7.84 -0.03
N ASN A 152 -9.95 -7.29 -1.23
CA ASN A 152 -10.86 -7.47 -2.36
C ASN A 152 -10.05 -7.93 -3.59
N PHE A 153 -9.44 -9.12 -3.51
CA PHE A 153 -8.80 -9.71 -4.68
C PHE A 153 -9.89 -10.20 -5.65
N ASP A 154 -9.80 -9.79 -6.93
CA ASP A 154 -10.69 -10.32 -7.95
C ASP A 154 -10.19 -11.66 -8.49
N THR A 155 -10.20 -12.69 -7.64
CA THR A 155 -9.79 -14.05 -8.00
C THR A 155 -10.60 -15.07 -7.21
N LEU A 156 -10.62 -16.30 -7.70
CA LEU A 156 -11.18 -17.48 -7.03
C LEU A 156 -10.10 -18.52 -6.73
N HIS A 157 -8.84 -18.20 -7.03
CA HIS A 157 -7.69 -19.07 -6.83
C HIS A 157 -7.04 -18.79 -5.47
N PRO A 158 -6.24 -19.73 -4.93
CA PRO A 158 -5.37 -19.43 -3.80
C PRO A 158 -4.43 -18.28 -4.14
N VAL A 159 -4.20 -17.39 -3.17
CA VAL A 159 -3.39 -16.17 -3.35
C VAL A 159 -2.12 -16.28 -2.51
N LEU A 160 -0.99 -15.97 -3.14
CA LEU A 160 0.31 -15.81 -2.51
C LEU A 160 0.66 -14.33 -2.45
N GLN A 161 0.80 -13.77 -1.24
CA GLN A 161 1.27 -12.41 -0.99
C GLN A 161 2.77 -12.40 -0.79
N ILE A 162 3.46 -11.47 -1.46
CA ILE A 162 4.89 -11.20 -1.31
C ILE A 162 5.03 -9.70 -1.02
N LEU A 163 5.16 -9.35 0.26
CA LEU A 163 5.21 -7.98 0.76
C LEU A 163 6.63 -7.58 1.12
N ILE A 164 6.99 -6.31 0.94
CA ILE A 164 8.30 -5.80 1.37
C ILE A 164 8.39 -5.86 2.90
N ASN A 165 9.53 -6.31 3.41
CA ASN A 165 9.82 -6.24 4.82
C ASN A 165 10.26 -4.82 5.20
N ASN A 166 9.33 -4.04 5.74
CA ASN A 166 9.58 -2.66 6.19
C ASN A 166 10.58 -2.53 7.36
N GLU A 167 11.09 -3.64 7.92
CA GLU A 167 12.19 -3.61 8.90
C GLU A 167 13.56 -3.32 8.24
N LYS A 168 13.67 -3.48 6.92
CA LYS A 168 14.86 -3.20 6.12
C LYS A 168 14.87 -1.75 5.64
N ALA A 169 15.93 -1.01 5.97
CA ALA A 169 16.09 0.41 5.61
C ALA A 169 17.08 0.65 4.45
N ASP A 170 18.04 -0.25 4.28
CA ASP A 170 19.18 -0.20 3.35
C ASP A 170 18.79 -0.53 1.91
N PHE A 171 17.83 -1.43 1.71
CA PHE A 171 17.31 -1.84 0.39
C PHE A 171 15.81 -2.18 0.50
N GLY A 172 14.98 -1.62 -0.37
CA GLY A 172 13.52 -1.79 -0.24
C GLY A 172 12.71 -1.16 -1.35
N TYR A 173 11.61 -0.50 -0.99
CA TYR A 173 10.62 0.04 -1.92
C TYR A 173 11.22 0.97 -2.99
N LYS A 174 12.07 1.93 -2.59
CA LYS A 174 12.64 2.92 -3.53
C LYS A 174 13.50 2.26 -4.61
N ASP A 175 14.14 1.15 -4.27
CA ASP A 175 15.08 0.46 -5.13
C ASP A 175 14.32 -0.43 -6.13
N LEU A 176 13.15 -0.94 -5.72
CA LEU A 176 12.34 -1.87 -6.50
C LEU A 176 11.20 -1.22 -7.30
N ILE A 177 10.85 0.05 -7.06
CA ILE A 177 9.70 0.73 -7.69
C ILE A 177 9.74 0.73 -9.23
N ASN A 178 10.94 0.82 -9.82
CA ASN A 178 11.10 0.91 -11.28
C ASN A 178 11.13 -0.46 -11.96
N VAL A 179 11.21 -1.56 -11.20
CA VAL A 179 11.34 -2.92 -11.72
C VAL A 179 10.11 -3.30 -12.51
N GLU A 180 10.32 -3.91 -13.68
CA GLU A 180 9.26 -4.38 -14.56
C GLU A 180 9.15 -5.91 -14.47
N ILE A 181 7.92 -6.43 -14.49
CA ILE A 181 7.67 -7.87 -14.50
C ILE A 181 7.30 -8.30 -15.91
N ILE A 182 8.02 -9.29 -16.44
CA ILE A 182 7.77 -9.83 -17.78
C ILE A 182 6.87 -11.05 -17.66
N ASP A 183 7.27 -11.99 -16.82
CA ASP A 183 6.61 -13.28 -16.68
C ASP A 183 6.83 -13.92 -15.32
N SER A 184 6.00 -14.92 -15.03
CA SER A 184 6.12 -15.73 -13.81
C SER A 184 5.91 -17.22 -14.09
N THR A 185 6.45 -18.03 -13.18
CA THR A 185 6.17 -19.46 -13.07
C THR A 185 6.09 -19.83 -11.60
N ILE A 186 5.09 -20.62 -11.22
CA ILE A 186 4.92 -21.13 -9.86
C ILE A 186 5.10 -22.64 -9.89
N GLU A 187 6.02 -23.14 -9.08
CA GLU A 187 6.27 -24.56 -8.86
C GLU A 187 5.91 -24.92 -7.42
N VAL A 188 5.25 -26.06 -7.24
CA VAL A 188 4.94 -26.62 -5.93
C VAL A 188 5.46 -28.05 -5.86
N GLN A 189 6.09 -28.39 -4.75
CA GLN A 189 6.52 -29.73 -4.41
C GLN A 189 5.81 -30.13 -3.12
N VAL A 190 5.11 -31.26 -3.14
CA VAL A 190 4.36 -31.75 -1.98
C VAL A 190 4.74 -33.20 -1.72
N GLU A 191 5.05 -33.51 -0.46
CA GLU A 191 5.49 -34.83 -0.01
C GLU A 191 4.60 -35.36 1.11
N GLY A 192 4.35 -36.68 1.09
CA GLY A 192 3.71 -37.39 2.20
C GLY A 192 2.18 -37.31 2.26
N ILE A 193 1.49 -37.11 1.12
CA ILE A 193 0.02 -37.07 1.05
C ILE A 193 -0.56 -38.46 1.35
N LYS A 194 -1.56 -38.52 2.23
CA LYS A 194 -2.18 -39.76 2.73
C LYS A 194 -3.67 -39.85 2.43
N ASP A 195 -4.33 -38.72 2.20
CA ASP A 195 -5.75 -38.64 1.84
C ASP A 195 -5.94 -39.02 0.37
N LEU A 196 -5.91 -40.33 0.13
CA LEU A 196 -6.01 -40.95 -1.18
C LEU A 196 -7.31 -41.75 -1.28
N GLN A 197 -8.01 -41.62 -2.41
CA GLN A 197 -9.16 -42.45 -2.75
C GLN A 197 -8.64 -43.74 -3.40
N LEU A 198 -8.68 -44.86 -2.66
CA LEU A 198 -8.12 -46.13 -3.11
C LEU A 198 -9.24 -47.08 -3.52
N GLU A 199 -9.12 -47.72 -4.68
CA GLU A 199 -10.08 -48.72 -5.17
C GLU A 199 -9.37 -49.90 -5.82
N ASN A 200 -10.00 -51.08 -5.80
CA ASN A 200 -9.62 -52.22 -6.61
C ASN A 200 -10.87 -52.89 -7.20
N ASP A 201 -10.69 -54.04 -7.87
CA ASP A 201 -11.81 -54.77 -8.48
C ASP A 201 -12.89 -55.25 -7.48
N PHE A 202 -12.61 -55.22 -6.17
CA PHE A 202 -13.54 -55.59 -5.08
C PHE A 202 -14.21 -54.37 -4.42
N GLY A 203 -13.86 -53.15 -4.81
CA GLY A 203 -14.44 -51.90 -4.30
C GLY A 203 -13.43 -50.98 -3.62
N THR A 204 -13.95 -50.04 -2.81
CA THR A 204 -13.15 -49.01 -2.13
C THR A 204 -12.30 -49.60 -1.00
N LEU A 205 -11.04 -49.20 -0.94
CA LEU A 205 -10.05 -49.61 0.06
C LEU A 205 -9.83 -48.51 1.10
N ASN A 206 -9.52 -48.90 2.32
CA ASN A 206 -9.24 -47.97 3.42
C ASN A 206 -7.73 -47.79 3.61
N ALA A 207 -7.19 -46.64 3.18
CA ALA A 207 -5.77 -46.30 3.30
C ALA A 207 -5.23 -46.27 4.74
N LYS A 208 -6.10 -46.24 5.77
CA LYS A 208 -5.69 -46.21 7.19
C LYS A 208 -5.37 -47.58 7.77
N LYS A 209 -5.63 -48.67 7.03
CA LYS A 209 -5.34 -50.05 7.45
C LYS A 209 -4.57 -50.75 6.34
N PRO A 210 -3.77 -51.78 6.67
CA PRO A 210 -3.17 -52.63 5.65
C PRO A 210 -4.22 -53.21 4.69
N PHE A 211 -3.91 -53.24 3.40
CA PHE A 211 -4.83 -53.67 2.35
C PHE A 211 -4.12 -54.40 1.21
N THR A 212 -4.85 -55.24 0.49
CA THR A 212 -4.36 -55.93 -0.71
C THR A 212 -4.74 -55.14 -1.97
N PRO A 213 -3.81 -54.39 -2.61
CA PRO A 213 -4.13 -53.53 -3.76
C PRO A 213 -4.79 -54.29 -4.92
N PHE A 214 -4.42 -55.55 -5.14
CA PHE A 214 -4.93 -56.38 -6.24
C PHE A 214 -5.95 -57.45 -5.78
N GLY A 215 -6.49 -57.28 -4.56
CA GLY A 215 -7.41 -58.24 -3.95
C GLY A 215 -6.73 -59.43 -3.26
N PRO A 216 -7.52 -60.32 -2.61
CA PRO A 216 -7.00 -61.43 -1.82
C PRO A 216 -6.44 -62.59 -2.65
N SER A 217 -6.75 -62.64 -3.95
CA SER A 217 -6.20 -63.61 -4.90
C SER A 217 -5.90 -62.90 -6.22
N PRO A 218 -4.79 -62.15 -6.30
CA PRO A 218 -4.42 -61.37 -7.47
C PRO A 218 -4.35 -62.22 -8.74
N ASP A 219 -4.94 -61.73 -9.82
CA ASP A 219 -4.90 -62.36 -11.14
C ASP A 219 -4.27 -61.41 -12.16
N VAL A 220 -3.87 -61.94 -13.31
CA VAL A 220 -3.44 -61.10 -14.43
C VAL A 220 -4.60 -60.17 -14.82
N ASN A 221 -4.31 -58.88 -14.97
CA ASN A 221 -5.24 -57.77 -15.18
C ASN A 221 -6.01 -57.27 -13.95
N ALA A 222 -5.69 -57.74 -12.74
CA ALA A 222 -6.24 -57.13 -11.52
C ALA A 222 -5.88 -55.64 -11.45
N ASN A 223 -6.84 -54.77 -11.15
CA ASN A 223 -6.66 -53.32 -11.13
C ASN A 223 -6.54 -52.78 -9.71
N PHE A 224 -5.66 -51.80 -9.56
CA PHE A 224 -5.55 -50.95 -8.39
C PHE A 224 -5.60 -49.49 -8.84
N SER A 225 -6.55 -48.73 -8.29
CA SER A 225 -6.81 -47.35 -8.67
C SER A 225 -6.57 -46.42 -7.49
N VAL A 226 -5.87 -45.30 -7.75
CA VAL A 226 -5.56 -44.26 -6.77
C VAL A 226 -6.04 -42.92 -7.31
N GLY A 227 -7.05 -42.36 -6.64
CA GLY A 227 -7.61 -41.03 -6.91
C GLY A 227 -7.05 -39.99 -5.94
N CYS A 228 -6.65 -38.85 -6.50
CA CYS A 228 -6.33 -37.64 -5.74
C CYS A 228 -6.71 -36.41 -6.58
N GLU A 229 -7.82 -35.76 -6.24
CA GLU A 229 -8.36 -34.63 -7.02
C GLU A 229 -7.37 -33.46 -7.11
N GLU A 230 -6.61 -33.22 -6.05
CA GLU A 230 -5.59 -32.17 -6.02
C GLU A 230 -4.45 -32.42 -7.03
N VAL A 231 -3.92 -33.64 -7.09
CA VAL A 231 -2.71 -33.93 -7.89
C VAL A 231 -3.06 -34.01 -9.37
N PHE A 232 -4.08 -34.80 -9.73
CA PHE A 232 -4.40 -35.06 -11.13
C PHE A 232 -5.14 -33.91 -11.84
N SER A 233 -5.56 -32.87 -11.09
CA SER A 233 -6.09 -31.64 -11.70
C SER A 233 -5.00 -30.63 -12.10
N LYS A 234 -3.76 -30.82 -11.62
CA LYS A 234 -2.61 -29.94 -11.87
C LYS A 234 -1.79 -30.42 -13.06
N ARG A 235 -0.88 -29.55 -13.49
CA ARG A 235 0.13 -29.86 -14.50
C ARG A 235 1.37 -30.41 -13.81
N LEU A 236 1.57 -31.72 -13.94
CA LEU A 236 2.61 -32.46 -13.22
C LEU A 236 3.93 -32.45 -14.00
N LYS A 237 5.03 -32.14 -13.31
CA LYS A 237 6.39 -32.43 -13.77
C LYS A 237 6.79 -33.86 -13.44
N GLU A 238 6.44 -34.29 -12.23
CA GLU A 238 6.70 -35.62 -11.73
C GLU A 238 5.71 -35.93 -10.60
N PHE A 239 5.46 -37.21 -10.39
CA PHE A 239 4.81 -37.69 -9.17
C PHE A 239 5.34 -39.08 -8.83
N SER A 240 5.19 -39.46 -7.57
CA SER A 240 5.60 -40.78 -7.11
C SER A 240 4.72 -41.29 -5.98
N PHE A 241 4.60 -42.61 -5.91
CA PHE A 241 4.02 -43.30 -4.77
C PHE A 241 5.12 -43.99 -4.00
N ASP A 242 5.26 -43.67 -2.71
CA ASP A 242 6.07 -44.46 -1.79
C ASP A 242 5.17 -45.51 -1.14
N VAL A 243 5.56 -46.78 -1.30
CA VAL A 243 4.78 -47.94 -0.88
C VAL A 243 5.57 -48.73 0.15
N GLU A 244 4.97 -48.87 1.33
CA GLU A 244 5.46 -49.72 2.40
C GLU A 244 4.74 -51.06 2.34
N TRP A 245 5.49 -52.12 2.10
CA TRP A 245 4.94 -53.47 1.99
C TRP A 245 4.85 -54.15 3.36
N LYS A 246 3.89 -55.07 3.49
CA LYS A 246 3.72 -55.94 4.65
C LYS A 246 3.50 -57.38 4.22
N ASN A 247 3.93 -58.30 5.08
CA ASN A 247 3.73 -59.73 4.90
C ASN A 247 4.30 -60.30 3.59
N ILE A 248 5.32 -59.64 3.01
CA ILE A 248 6.07 -60.19 1.88
C ILE A 248 6.96 -61.32 2.41
N PRO A 249 6.83 -62.56 1.90
CA PRO A 249 7.37 -63.74 2.59
C PRO A 249 8.88 -63.91 2.46
N HIS A 250 9.52 -63.25 1.48
CA HIS A 250 10.95 -63.40 1.24
C HIS A 250 11.55 -62.14 0.58
N THR A 251 12.86 -61.92 0.77
CA THR A 251 13.58 -60.78 0.16
C THR A 251 13.82 -60.98 -1.35
N LYS A 252 13.91 -62.23 -1.79
CA LYS A 252 14.10 -62.67 -3.17
C LYS A 252 12.97 -63.61 -3.58
N LEU A 253 12.08 -63.15 -4.45
CA LEU A 253 10.91 -63.92 -4.84
C LEU A 253 11.26 -65.12 -5.73
N GLU A 254 12.44 -65.11 -6.37
CA GLU A 254 12.94 -66.25 -7.13
C GLU A 254 13.25 -67.47 -6.22
N GLU A 255 13.64 -67.22 -4.97
CA GLU A 255 13.87 -68.27 -3.97
C GLU A 255 12.54 -68.77 -3.38
N TYR A 256 11.58 -67.87 -3.14
CA TYR A 256 10.26 -68.24 -2.62
C TYR A 256 9.42 -69.01 -3.63
N PHE A 257 9.41 -68.59 -4.90
CA PHE A 257 8.70 -69.26 -5.99
C PHE A 257 9.58 -70.26 -6.75
N ALA A 258 10.60 -70.83 -6.10
CA ALA A 258 11.38 -71.91 -6.66
C ALA A 258 10.46 -73.11 -7.00
N GLY A 259 10.49 -73.57 -8.25
CA GLY A 259 9.63 -74.65 -8.77
C GLY A 259 8.35 -74.19 -9.51
N TYR A 260 8.06 -72.89 -9.50
CA TYR A 260 7.13 -72.28 -10.46
C TYR A 260 7.83 -72.02 -11.81
N ALA A 261 7.05 -71.89 -12.89
CA ALA A 261 7.62 -71.67 -14.22
C ALA A 261 8.14 -70.23 -14.35
N GLY A 262 9.34 -70.05 -14.92
CA GLY A 262 9.98 -68.74 -15.10
C GLY A 262 11.12 -68.46 -14.11
N SER A 263 11.79 -67.32 -14.25
CA SER A 263 12.85 -66.86 -13.33
C SER A 263 12.29 -66.37 -12.00
N ASN A 264 11.08 -65.82 -11.98
CA ASN A 264 10.36 -65.31 -10.81
C ASN A 264 11.18 -64.34 -9.95
N SER A 265 12.12 -63.62 -10.58
CA SER A 265 12.89 -62.59 -9.92
C SER A 265 11.96 -61.46 -9.45
N ASN A 266 12.42 -60.69 -8.47
CA ASN A 266 11.68 -59.50 -8.00
C ASN A 266 11.24 -58.56 -9.16
N ALA A 267 12.00 -58.51 -10.25
CA ALA A 267 11.72 -57.68 -11.42
C ALA A 267 10.61 -58.24 -12.34
N ASP A 268 10.28 -59.53 -12.23
CA ASP A 268 9.29 -60.21 -13.08
C ASP A 268 7.85 -59.89 -12.65
N PHE A 269 7.66 -59.49 -11.39
CA PHE A 269 6.39 -59.01 -10.86
C PHE A 269 6.18 -57.56 -11.28
N THR A 270 5.47 -57.36 -12.39
CA THR A 270 5.25 -56.04 -12.96
C THR A 270 3.77 -55.66 -13.03
N ALA A 271 3.51 -54.36 -13.17
CA ALA A 271 2.20 -53.83 -13.45
C ALA A 271 2.28 -52.70 -14.48
N THR A 272 1.26 -52.55 -15.31
CA THR A 272 1.17 -51.49 -16.31
C THR A 272 0.45 -50.29 -15.69
N PRO A 273 1.12 -49.12 -15.56
CA PRO A 273 0.49 -47.90 -15.10
C PRO A 273 -0.34 -47.27 -16.22
N ALA A 274 -1.44 -46.62 -15.85
CA ALA A 274 -2.27 -45.83 -16.74
C ALA A 274 -2.84 -44.62 -15.98
N PHE A 275 -2.46 -43.42 -16.38
CA PHE A 275 -2.95 -42.18 -15.78
C PHE A 275 -3.05 -41.06 -16.82
N LYS A 276 -3.77 -40.00 -16.46
CA LYS A 276 -3.92 -38.78 -17.22
C LYS A 276 -3.86 -37.60 -16.26
N ASP A 277 -2.94 -36.67 -16.49
CA ASP A 277 -2.96 -35.38 -15.80
C ASP A 277 -4.07 -34.47 -16.35
N GLY A 278 -4.30 -33.33 -15.70
CA GLY A 278 -5.38 -32.41 -16.07
C GLY A 278 -5.19 -31.74 -17.45
N TYR A 279 -4.08 -31.99 -18.14
CA TYR A 279 -3.69 -31.32 -19.36
C TYR A 279 -3.46 -32.33 -20.49
N ASN A 280 -2.24 -32.86 -20.63
CA ASN A 280 -1.84 -33.63 -21.80
C ASN A 280 -0.93 -34.81 -21.51
N TRP A 281 -0.42 -34.94 -20.29
CA TRP A 281 0.41 -36.08 -19.94
C TRP A 281 -0.50 -37.28 -19.69
N GLN A 282 -0.49 -38.19 -20.65
CA GLN A 282 -1.18 -39.46 -20.59
C GLN A 282 -0.14 -40.56 -20.76
N GLU A 283 -0.06 -41.45 -19.79
CA GLU A 283 0.74 -42.65 -19.90
C GLU A 283 -0.18 -43.85 -19.97
N LYS A 284 0.06 -44.70 -20.97
CA LYS A 284 -0.64 -45.98 -21.19
C LYS A 284 0.36 -47.04 -21.65
N SER A 285 1.55 -47.11 -21.04
CA SER A 285 2.56 -48.10 -21.44
C SER A 285 3.76 -48.24 -20.48
N LYS A 286 4.55 -49.30 -20.78
CA LYS A 286 5.71 -49.92 -20.10
C LYS A 286 5.47 -50.38 -18.66
N SER A 287 5.43 -51.71 -18.49
CA SER A 287 5.28 -52.34 -17.18
C SER A 287 6.41 -51.95 -16.24
N ILE A 288 6.05 -51.57 -15.02
CA ILE A 288 6.97 -51.23 -13.94
C ILE A 288 7.05 -52.39 -12.95
N PRO A 289 8.22 -52.68 -12.34
CA PRO A 289 8.31 -53.64 -11.24
C PRO A 289 7.56 -53.08 -10.01
N ILE A 290 6.70 -53.89 -9.40
CA ILE A 290 5.96 -53.47 -8.21
C ILE A 290 6.80 -53.61 -6.94
N PHE A 291 7.84 -54.45 -6.96
CA PHE A 291 8.81 -54.63 -5.87
C PHE A 291 10.17 -54.04 -6.23
N LYS A 292 10.96 -53.70 -5.20
CA LYS A 292 12.36 -53.32 -5.38
C LYS A 292 13.18 -54.54 -5.81
N THR A 293 13.91 -54.41 -6.91
CA THR A 293 14.66 -55.52 -7.53
C THR A 293 15.66 -56.18 -6.57
N SER A 294 16.28 -55.42 -5.67
CA SER A 294 17.25 -55.94 -4.70
C SER A 294 16.64 -56.59 -3.46
N ASN A 295 15.41 -56.24 -3.08
CA ASN A 295 14.73 -56.78 -1.89
C ASN A 295 13.22 -56.53 -1.97
N ALA A 296 12.41 -57.58 -2.14
CA ALA A 296 10.96 -57.48 -2.24
C ALA A 296 10.27 -57.04 -0.95
N GLN A 297 10.91 -57.19 0.22
CA GLN A 297 10.38 -56.71 1.50
C GLN A 297 10.66 -55.22 1.74
N ALA A 298 11.52 -54.59 0.94
CA ALA A 298 11.87 -53.19 1.10
C ALA A 298 10.81 -52.26 0.48
N ASN A 299 10.70 -51.05 1.05
CA ASN A 299 9.85 -50.00 0.51
C ASN A 299 10.19 -49.73 -0.95
N THR A 300 9.14 -49.59 -1.75
CA THR A 300 9.26 -49.38 -3.19
C THR A 300 8.71 -48.00 -3.54
N ARG A 301 9.37 -47.30 -4.47
CA ARG A 301 8.93 -46.02 -5.00
C ARG A 301 8.56 -46.18 -6.46
N TRP A 302 7.30 -45.90 -6.80
CA TRP A 302 6.83 -45.85 -8.18
C TRP A 302 6.88 -44.40 -8.64
N ALA A 303 7.89 -44.02 -9.42
CA ALA A 303 8.10 -42.64 -9.85
C ALA A 303 7.84 -42.47 -11.35
N PHE A 304 7.19 -41.37 -11.69
CA PHE A 304 6.80 -41.01 -13.05
C PHE A 304 7.24 -39.58 -13.32
N ASN A 305 7.94 -39.37 -14.44
CA ASN A 305 8.45 -38.07 -14.85
C ASN A 305 7.86 -37.70 -16.20
N ASN A 306 7.47 -36.44 -16.36
CA ASN A 306 6.89 -35.93 -17.60
C ASN A 306 7.98 -35.37 -18.52
N PRO A 307 8.35 -36.06 -19.62
CA PRO A 307 9.42 -35.63 -20.51
C PRO A 307 9.02 -34.45 -21.42
N ALA A 308 7.73 -34.18 -21.59
CA ALA A 308 7.24 -33.19 -22.56
C ALA A 308 7.41 -31.72 -22.10
N PHE A 309 7.83 -31.51 -20.85
CA PHE A 309 7.78 -30.24 -20.15
C PHE A 309 6.37 -29.59 -20.12
N PRO A 310 6.07 -28.79 -19.10
CA PRO A 310 4.77 -28.17 -18.96
C PRO A 310 4.57 -27.00 -19.94
N VAL A 311 3.97 -27.26 -21.12
CA VAL A 311 3.70 -26.26 -22.17
C VAL A 311 2.33 -25.57 -21.98
N LYS A 312 2.23 -24.26 -22.26
CA LYS A 312 0.95 -23.53 -22.27
C LYS A 312 0.08 -24.07 -23.41
N TYR A 313 -1.13 -24.54 -23.10
CA TYR A 313 -2.08 -24.97 -24.13
C TYR A 313 -3.08 -23.85 -24.40
N PRO A 314 -3.30 -23.47 -25.67
CA PRO A 314 -4.36 -22.53 -25.99
C PRO A 314 -5.71 -23.18 -25.68
N ILE A 315 -6.58 -22.46 -24.98
CA ILE A 315 -7.99 -22.86 -24.86
C ILE A 315 -8.60 -22.80 -26.26
N PHE A 316 -8.69 -23.93 -26.97
CA PHE A 316 -9.24 -24.06 -28.33
C PHE A 316 -10.73 -23.70 -28.47
N PHE A 317 -11.39 -23.19 -27.44
CA PHE A 317 -12.83 -22.98 -27.38
C PHE A 317 -13.29 -21.53 -27.17
N ILE A 318 -12.38 -20.56 -27.15
CA ILE A 318 -12.77 -19.14 -27.22
C ILE A 318 -12.63 -18.71 -28.70
N PRO A 319 -13.75 -18.48 -29.44
CA PRO A 319 -13.67 -17.84 -30.74
C PRO A 319 -12.84 -16.56 -30.62
N HIS A 320 -12.00 -16.26 -31.61
CA HIS A 320 -11.29 -14.98 -31.65
C HIS A 320 -12.33 -13.85 -31.76
N PHE A 321 -12.69 -13.23 -30.62
CA PHE A 321 -13.61 -12.11 -30.58
C PHE A 321 -12.82 -10.81 -30.69
N THR A 322 -13.04 -10.07 -31.77
CA THR A 322 -12.55 -8.69 -31.87
C THR A 322 -13.56 -7.76 -31.19
N ILE A 323 -13.45 -7.60 -29.88
CA ILE A 323 -14.23 -6.58 -29.16
C ILE A 323 -13.49 -5.25 -29.32
N LYS A 324 -14.07 -4.31 -30.09
CA LYS A 324 -13.56 -2.93 -30.09
C LYS A 324 -13.81 -2.32 -28.72
N PRO A 325 -12.78 -1.80 -28.03
CA PRO A 325 -13.01 -1.14 -26.77
C PRO A 325 -13.80 0.15 -26.98
N TYR A 326 -14.96 0.28 -26.34
CA TYR A 326 -15.66 1.55 -26.14
C TYR A 326 -15.76 1.82 -24.63
N VAL A 327 -15.50 3.05 -24.21
CA VAL A 327 -15.58 3.49 -22.81
C VAL A 327 -16.98 4.04 -22.57
N VAL A 328 -17.73 3.42 -21.67
CA VAL A 328 -19.02 3.95 -21.18
C VAL A 328 -18.70 4.80 -19.96
N SER A 329 -19.27 6.01 -19.90
CA SER A 329 -19.05 6.93 -18.78
C SER A 329 -19.37 6.24 -17.45
N GLY A 330 -18.44 6.28 -16.50
CA GLY A 330 -18.66 5.72 -15.16
C GLY A 330 -18.48 4.21 -14.95
N GLN A 331 -18.04 3.42 -15.95
CA GLN A 331 -17.94 1.95 -15.83
C GLN A 331 -16.50 1.42 -15.81
N SER A 332 -16.24 0.38 -15.00
CA SER A 332 -14.93 -0.30 -14.91
C SER A 332 -14.72 -1.34 -16.02
N LEU A 333 -13.47 -1.78 -16.22
CA LEU A 333 -13.14 -2.77 -17.26
C LEU A 333 -13.81 -4.14 -17.03
N GLN A 334 -13.89 -4.59 -15.78
CA GLN A 334 -14.54 -5.86 -15.42
C GLN A 334 -16.03 -5.89 -15.81
N GLN A 335 -16.73 -4.76 -15.64
CA GLN A 335 -18.13 -4.61 -16.02
C GLN A 335 -18.31 -4.73 -17.54
N LYS A 336 -17.37 -4.21 -18.32
CA LYS A 336 -17.36 -4.31 -19.79
C LYS A 336 -17.15 -5.74 -20.30
N ILE A 337 -16.28 -6.53 -19.65
CA ILE A 337 -16.08 -7.95 -19.97
C ILE A 337 -17.38 -8.74 -19.72
N THR A 338 -18.15 -8.33 -18.72
CA THR A 338 -19.44 -8.98 -18.36
C THR A 338 -20.59 -8.60 -19.31
N GLY A 339 -20.55 -7.41 -19.93
CA GLY A 339 -21.66 -6.85 -20.70
C GLY A 339 -21.86 -7.39 -22.14
N ASN A 340 -21.02 -8.30 -22.63
CA ASN A 340 -21.13 -8.79 -24.03
C ASN A 340 -20.89 -10.31 -24.17
N MET A 341 -21.20 -11.07 -23.12
CA MET A 341 -21.11 -12.54 -23.11
C MET A 341 -22.37 -13.24 -23.68
N SER A 342 -23.32 -12.50 -24.24
CA SER A 342 -24.57 -13.02 -24.82
C SER A 342 -24.40 -13.79 -26.14
N HIS A 343 -23.17 -13.96 -26.64
CA HIS A 343 -22.88 -14.58 -27.95
C HIS A 343 -22.07 -15.88 -27.87
N LEU A 344 -22.05 -16.56 -26.71
CA LEU A 344 -21.38 -17.84 -26.56
C LEU A 344 -22.06 -18.98 -27.36
N VAL A 345 -21.23 -19.76 -28.05
CA VAL A 345 -21.50 -20.70 -29.15
C VAL A 345 -22.41 -21.90 -28.76
N PRO A 346 -23.14 -22.55 -29.70
CA PRO A 346 -24.22 -23.52 -29.46
C PRO A 346 -23.84 -24.88 -28.82
N ALA A 347 -22.56 -25.13 -28.53
CA ALA A 347 -22.13 -26.41 -27.95
C ALA A 347 -22.60 -26.62 -26.48
N PHE A 348 -23.23 -25.59 -25.89
CA PHE A 348 -23.77 -25.59 -24.53
C PHE A 348 -25.32 -25.59 -24.52
N ALA A 349 -25.94 -26.43 -25.36
CA ALA A 349 -27.39 -26.52 -25.49
C ALA A 349 -28.14 -26.81 -24.16
N SER A 350 -27.48 -27.36 -23.14
CA SER A 350 -28.09 -27.61 -21.82
C SER A 350 -28.20 -26.37 -20.92
N LEU A 351 -27.57 -25.24 -21.28
CA LEU A 351 -27.62 -23.98 -20.52
C LEU A 351 -28.46 -22.88 -21.22
N GLN A 352 -29.12 -23.20 -22.33
CA GLN A 352 -29.98 -22.26 -23.08
C GLN A 352 -31.29 -21.85 -22.37
N LEU A 353 -31.47 -22.21 -21.11
CA LEU A 353 -32.73 -22.04 -20.39
C LEU A 353 -32.86 -20.72 -19.62
N VAL A 354 -32.07 -19.69 -19.95
CA VAL A 354 -32.30 -18.33 -19.41
C VAL A 354 -32.19 -17.28 -20.51
N LYS A 355 -33.32 -17.01 -21.16
CA LYS A 355 -33.49 -15.83 -22.02
C LYS A 355 -33.50 -14.59 -21.13
N SER A 356 -32.59 -13.66 -21.43
CA SER A 356 -32.39 -12.36 -20.77
C SER A 356 -32.10 -12.41 -19.26
N ILE A 357 -30.82 -12.55 -18.91
CA ILE A 357 -30.34 -12.11 -17.58
C ILE A 357 -29.80 -10.70 -17.75
N VAL A 358 -30.47 -9.71 -17.15
CA VAL A 358 -29.84 -8.43 -16.83
C VAL A 358 -28.83 -8.73 -15.72
N LEU A 359 -27.57 -8.94 -16.11
CA LEU A 359 -26.48 -9.23 -15.17
C LEU A 359 -26.11 -7.93 -14.45
N SER A 360 -26.63 -7.75 -13.24
CA SER A 360 -26.05 -6.84 -12.24
C SER A 360 -24.60 -7.25 -11.93
N PRO A 361 -23.74 -6.35 -11.40
CA PRO A 361 -22.28 -6.55 -11.23
C PRO A 361 -21.80 -7.76 -10.39
N ILE A 362 -22.70 -8.65 -9.94
CA ILE A 362 -22.41 -9.71 -8.96
C ILE A 362 -22.34 -11.12 -9.59
N ASN A 363 -22.69 -11.34 -10.87
CA ASN A 363 -23.03 -12.69 -11.36
C ASN A 363 -22.20 -13.31 -12.51
N TYR A 364 -20.99 -12.81 -12.84
CA TYR A 364 -20.12 -13.52 -13.81
C TYR A 364 -19.29 -14.64 -13.17
N LYS A 365 -18.86 -14.48 -11.90
CA LYS A 365 -18.09 -15.50 -11.16
C LYS A 365 -18.77 -16.87 -11.15
N PRO A 366 -20.08 -17.03 -10.90
CA PRO A 366 -20.73 -18.34 -10.96
C PRO A 366 -20.74 -18.96 -12.37
N ILE A 367 -20.81 -18.15 -13.43
CA ILE A 367 -20.85 -18.64 -14.82
C ILE A 367 -19.45 -19.06 -15.28
N MET A 368 -18.44 -18.23 -15.00
CA MET A 368 -17.03 -18.60 -15.20
C MET A 368 -16.64 -19.79 -14.33
N GLN A 369 -17.05 -19.82 -13.06
CA GLN A 369 -16.86 -20.95 -12.17
C GLN A 369 -17.60 -22.19 -12.68
N ALA A 370 -18.80 -22.08 -13.26
CA ALA A 370 -19.50 -23.20 -13.86
C ALA A 370 -18.78 -23.73 -15.11
N MET A 371 -18.23 -22.84 -15.96
CA MET A 371 -17.39 -23.24 -17.09
C MET A 371 -16.10 -23.90 -16.61
N ILE A 372 -15.35 -23.26 -15.70
CA ILE A 372 -14.11 -23.78 -15.10
C ILE A 372 -14.35 -25.08 -14.35
N ASN A 373 -15.43 -25.20 -13.58
CA ASN A 373 -15.82 -26.43 -12.87
C ASN A 373 -16.19 -27.53 -13.86
N SER A 374 -16.91 -27.23 -14.95
CA SER A 374 -17.18 -28.20 -16.01
C SER A 374 -15.87 -28.65 -16.68
N TYR A 375 -14.91 -27.75 -16.86
CA TYR A 375 -13.54 -28.09 -17.30
C TYR A 375 -12.77 -28.90 -16.24
N LYS A 376 -12.96 -28.66 -14.94
CA LYS A 376 -12.32 -29.40 -13.83
C LYS A 376 -12.93 -30.79 -13.60
N ASP A 377 -14.24 -30.96 -13.80
CA ASP A 377 -14.91 -32.26 -13.77
C ASP A 377 -14.41 -33.18 -14.90
N ILE A 378 -14.00 -32.62 -16.04
CA ILE A 378 -13.31 -33.33 -17.12
C ILE A 378 -11.87 -33.74 -16.71
N ARG A 379 -11.30 -33.17 -15.64
CA ARG A 379 -9.94 -33.42 -15.12
C ARG A 379 -9.91 -34.35 -13.90
N LYS A 380 -11.01 -35.02 -13.54
CA LYS A 380 -11.00 -36.08 -12.52
C LYS A 380 -10.19 -37.28 -13.03
N GLY A 381 -8.89 -37.26 -12.75
CA GLY A 381 -7.96 -38.34 -13.08
C GLY A 381 -7.80 -39.33 -11.93
N MET A 382 -7.62 -40.60 -12.28
CA MET A 382 -7.15 -41.64 -11.37
C MET A 382 -5.88 -42.24 -11.95
N PHE A 383 -4.93 -42.56 -11.09
CA PHE A 383 -3.83 -43.44 -11.44
C PHE A 383 -4.32 -44.88 -11.34
N ASN A 384 -4.20 -45.64 -12.43
CA ASN A 384 -4.55 -47.05 -12.46
C ASN A 384 -3.29 -47.88 -12.64
N LEU A 385 -3.17 -48.96 -11.89
CA LEU A 385 -2.10 -49.91 -11.97
C LEU A 385 -2.71 -51.28 -12.25
N ARG A 386 -2.38 -51.86 -13.41
CA ARG A 386 -2.91 -53.15 -13.85
C ARG A 386 -1.84 -54.22 -13.75
N LEU A 387 -2.09 -55.25 -12.97
CA LEU A 387 -1.13 -56.32 -12.72
C LEU A 387 -0.88 -57.16 -13.98
N THR A 388 0.38 -57.46 -14.31
CA THR A 388 0.73 -58.35 -15.45
C THR A 388 1.03 -59.79 -15.01
N HIS A 389 1.15 -60.04 -13.70
CA HIS A 389 1.55 -61.33 -13.12
C HIS A 389 0.60 -61.75 -11.98
N GLY A 390 -0.09 -62.88 -12.09
CA GLY A 390 -1.14 -63.33 -11.14
C GLY A 390 -0.67 -64.08 -9.89
N PHE A 391 0.57 -63.87 -9.45
CA PHE A 391 1.16 -64.48 -8.23
C PHE A 391 0.95 -65.99 -8.04
N PHE A 392 0.73 -66.75 -9.12
CA PHE A 392 0.53 -68.20 -9.12
C PHE A 392 -0.71 -68.75 -8.38
N PHE A 393 -1.71 -67.91 -8.04
CA PHE A 393 -2.93 -68.35 -7.36
C PHE A 393 -3.75 -69.38 -8.18
N LYS A 394 -3.71 -69.32 -9.51
CA LYS A 394 -4.41 -70.27 -10.40
C LYS A 394 -3.63 -71.57 -10.60
N GLU A 395 -2.32 -71.50 -10.58
CA GLU A 395 -1.39 -72.61 -10.83
C GLU A 395 -1.20 -73.48 -9.59
N TYR A 396 -1.17 -72.87 -8.40
CA TYR A 396 -0.88 -73.57 -7.14
C TYR A 396 -1.82 -74.77 -6.87
N PRO A 397 -3.17 -74.65 -6.92
CA PRO A 397 -4.04 -75.80 -6.63
C PRO A 397 -3.83 -76.96 -7.61
N LYS A 398 -3.55 -76.66 -8.88
CA LYS A 398 -3.30 -77.67 -9.92
C LYS A 398 -1.97 -78.39 -9.69
N LYS A 399 -0.91 -77.65 -9.37
CA LYS A 399 0.41 -78.22 -9.08
C LYS A 399 0.44 -78.97 -7.75
N TYR A 400 -0.24 -78.46 -6.72
CA TYR A 400 -0.38 -79.12 -5.42
C TYR A 400 -1.09 -80.47 -5.54
N ALA A 401 -2.22 -80.52 -6.27
CA ALA A 401 -2.93 -81.77 -6.53
C ALA A 401 -2.10 -82.76 -7.38
N ALA A 402 -1.38 -82.26 -8.40
CA ALA A 402 -0.49 -83.09 -9.21
C ALA A 402 0.67 -83.69 -8.40
N GLU A 403 1.28 -82.92 -7.49
CA GLU A 403 2.36 -83.40 -6.63
C GLU A 403 1.88 -84.43 -5.61
N ILE A 404 0.66 -84.28 -5.06
CA ILE A 404 0.05 -85.31 -4.21
C ILE A 404 -0.15 -86.60 -5.00
N LEU A 405 -0.71 -86.54 -6.20
CA LEU A 405 -0.90 -87.73 -7.04
C LEU A 405 0.42 -88.38 -7.42
N ARG A 406 1.46 -87.58 -7.72
CA ARG A 406 2.82 -88.06 -7.99
C ARG A 406 3.42 -88.76 -6.77
N SER A 407 3.33 -88.16 -5.59
CA SER A 407 3.85 -88.75 -4.34
C SER A 407 3.19 -90.08 -3.98
N ILE A 408 1.91 -90.25 -4.35
CA ILE A 408 1.18 -91.50 -4.17
C ILE A 408 1.60 -92.56 -5.21
N GLN A 409 1.91 -92.15 -6.44
CA GLN A 409 2.32 -93.07 -7.52
C GLN A 409 3.78 -93.51 -7.42
N ASP A 410 4.69 -92.60 -7.07
CA ASP A 410 6.14 -92.81 -7.12
C ASP A 410 6.76 -93.18 -5.75
N GLU A 411 5.95 -93.28 -4.68
CA GLU A 411 6.38 -93.50 -3.27
C GLU A 411 7.44 -92.50 -2.74
N ASP A 412 7.62 -91.38 -3.43
CA ASP A 412 8.50 -90.29 -3.03
C ASP A 412 7.79 -89.27 -2.13
N PRO A 413 8.49 -88.65 -1.16
CA PRO A 413 7.91 -87.57 -0.37
C PRO A 413 7.50 -86.39 -1.29
N PRO A 414 6.30 -85.80 -1.08
CA PRO A 414 5.83 -84.69 -1.90
C PRO A 414 6.71 -83.46 -1.70
N ASN A 415 7.19 -82.88 -2.80
CA ASN A 415 7.90 -81.61 -2.79
C ASN A 415 6.91 -80.46 -2.98
N PHE A 416 6.35 -79.97 -1.87
CA PHE A 416 5.34 -78.92 -1.93
C PHE A 416 5.95 -77.58 -2.35
N LEU A 417 5.34 -76.98 -3.37
CA LEU A 417 5.61 -75.59 -3.72
C LEU A 417 5.11 -74.66 -2.62
N GLN A 418 5.79 -73.53 -2.44
CA GLN A 418 5.35 -72.49 -1.52
C GLN A 418 3.99 -71.93 -1.93
N GLU A 419 3.14 -71.63 -0.94
CA GLU A 419 1.79 -71.09 -1.16
C GLU A 419 1.88 -69.66 -1.75
N PRO A 420 1.07 -69.33 -2.76
CA PRO A 420 1.01 -67.97 -3.31
C PRO A 420 0.53 -66.98 -2.24
N PHE A 421 1.07 -65.76 -2.25
CA PHE A 421 0.70 -64.70 -1.32
C PHE A 421 0.12 -63.50 -2.08
N ALA A 422 -0.86 -62.83 -1.47
CA ALA A 422 -1.36 -61.57 -1.97
C ALA A 422 -0.46 -60.45 -1.39
N PRO A 423 0.12 -59.57 -2.22
CA PRO A 423 0.92 -58.47 -1.72
C PRO A 423 0.03 -57.54 -0.90
N GLU A 424 0.49 -57.14 0.29
CA GLU A 424 -0.26 -56.29 1.22
C GLU A 424 0.52 -54.98 1.42
N ILE A 425 -0.13 -53.84 1.19
CA ILE A 425 0.42 -52.52 1.43
C ILE A 425 0.09 -52.13 2.87
N GLN A 426 1.11 -51.83 3.68
CA GLN A 426 0.97 -51.27 5.03
C GLN A 426 0.61 -49.80 4.99
N SER A 427 1.26 -49.03 4.13
CA SER A 427 1.02 -47.61 3.92
C SER A 427 1.42 -47.19 2.51
N ILE A 428 0.71 -46.21 1.96
CA ILE A 428 1.03 -45.59 0.67
C ILE A 428 0.95 -44.08 0.83
N THR A 429 1.96 -43.37 0.32
CA THR A 429 1.98 -41.91 0.28
C THR A 429 2.26 -41.41 -1.12
N LEU A 430 1.61 -40.31 -1.50
CA LEU A 430 1.79 -39.64 -2.79
C LEU A 430 2.66 -38.40 -2.61
N ASN A 431 3.68 -38.29 -3.47
CA ASN A 431 4.49 -37.08 -3.63
C ASN A 431 4.34 -36.56 -5.05
N TYR A 432 4.34 -35.24 -5.25
CA TYR A 432 4.28 -34.66 -6.59
C TYR A 432 5.01 -33.33 -6.68
N THR A 433 5.44 -33.02 -7.89
CA THR A 433 5.93 -31.69 -8.29
C THR A 433 5.06 -31.19 -9.44
N ALA A 434 4.40 -30.06 -9.25
CA ALA A 434 3.55 -29.42 -10.26
C ALA A 434 4.03 -28.00 -10.55
N THR A 435 3.79 -27.52 -11.76
CA THR A 435 4.16 -26.15 -12.14
C THR A 435 3.12 -25.53 -13.06
N THR A 436 3.01 -24.21 -13.04
CA THR A 436 2.31 -23.46 -14.08
C THR A 436 3.11 -23.43 -15.38
N ALA A 437 2.44 -23.06 -16.47
CA ALA A 437 3.10 -22.52 -17.64
C ALA A 437 3.84 -21.24 -17.29
N LYS A 438 4.84 -20.92 -18.10
CA LYS A 438 5.41 -19.58 -18.15
C LYS A 438 4.32 -18.60 -18.61
N THR A 439 3.88 -17.71 -17.71
CA THR A 439 2.78 -16.77 -17.95
C THR A 439 3.35 -15.37 -18.10
N SER A 440 3.12 -14.73 -19.25
CA SER A 440 3.59 -13.37 -19.57
C SER A 440 2.49 -12.35 -19.25
N PHE A 441 2.87 -11.19 -18.70
CA PHE A 441 1.95 -10.11 -18.34
C PHE A 441 1.94 -8.96 -19.35
N ASN A 442 2.78 -9.05 -20.38
CA ASN A 442 2.96 -8.02 -21.41
C ASN A 442 2.00 -8.19 -22.61
N GLY A 443 1.10 -9.17 -22.56
CA GLY A 443 0.10 -9.40 -23.61
C GLY A 443 -0.96 -8.30 -23.64
N THR A 444 -1.30 -7.82 -24.84
CA THR A 444 -2.30 -6.74 -25.01
C THR A 444 -3.62 -7.25 -25.59
N THR A 445 -3.84 -8.57 -25.60
CA THR A 445 -5.09 -9.17 -26.07
C THR A 445 -5.93 -9.68 -24.89
N LEU A 446 -7.25 -9.75 -25.07
CA LEU A 446 -8.16 -10.31 -24.07
C LEU A 446 -7.85 -11.79 -23.77
N ASN A 447 -7.38 -12.54 -24.77
CA ASN A 447 -7.00 -13.94 -24.58
C ASN A 447 -5.78 -14.05 -23.66
N ASP A 448 -4.80 -13.15 -23.79
CA ASP A 448 -3.65 -13.12 -22.89
C ASP A 448 -4.08 -12.87 -21.45
N TYR A 449 -5.08 -12.00 -21.23
CA TYR A 449 -5.62 -11.68 -19.90
C TYR A 449 -6.51 -12.79 -19.29
N VAL A 450 -7.29 -13.51 -20.09
CA VAL A 450 -8.24 -14.53 -19.57
C VAL A 450 -7.60 -15.92 -19.45
N ASP A 451 -6.65 -16.27 -20.32
CA ASP A 451 -5.96 -17.58 -20.36
C ASP A 451 -4.66 -17.58 -19.55
N GLU A 452 -4.64 -16.88 -18.41
CA GLU A 452 -3.50 -16.83 -17.50
C GLU A 452 -3.59 -17.93 -16.45
N GLU A 453 -2.51 -18.71 -16.27
CA GLU A 453 -2.43 -19.67 -15.15
C GLU A 453 -1.95 -19.02 -13.85
N VAL A 454 -1.37 -17.81 -13.97
CA VAL A 454 -0.93 -17.00 -12.85
C VAL A 454 -1.50 -15.60 -13.05
N GLU A 455 -2.34 -15.17 -12.14
CA GLU A 455 -2.85 -13.80 -12.12
C GLU A 455 -1.95 -12.95 -11.22
N PHE A 456 -1.49 -11.81 -11.73
CA PHE A 456 -0.62 -10.88 -10.99
C PHE A 456 -1.42 -9.72 -10.41
N PHE A 457 -1.15 -9.42 -9.14
CA PHE A 457 -1.78 -8.33 -8.42
C PHE A 457 -0.73 -7.43 -7.78
N HIS A 458 -0.98 -6.13 -7.81
CA HIS A 458 -0.32 -5.17 -6.95
C HIS A 458 -1.00 -5.14 -5.59
N TYR A 459 -0.19 -5.09 -4.53
CA TYR A 459 -0.65 -4.84 -3.17
C TYR A 459 -0.17 -3.45 -2.74
N GLY A 460 -1.07 -2.47 -2.78
CA GLY A 460 -0.81 -1.08 -2.44
C GLY A 460 -1.24 -0.70 -1.03
N ALA A 461 -1.01 0.56 -0.67
CA ALA A 461 -1.23 1.08 0.68
C ALA A 461 -2.69 1.02 1.19
N PHE A 462 -3.68 1.00 0.29
CA PHE A 462 -5.11 1.01 0.65
C PHE A 462 -5.92 -0.15 0.06
N GLY A 463 -5.33 -0.90 -0.86
CA GLY A 463 -6.03 -1.93 -1.60
C GLY A 463 -5.13 -2.60 -2.63
N GLN A 464 -5.72 -3.49 -3.40
CA GLN A 464 -5.03 -4.37 -4.34
C GLN A 464 -5.71 -4.30 -5.70
N MET A 465 -4.96 -4.48 -6.78
CA MET A 465 -5.50 -4.50 -8.14
C MET A 465 -4.82 -5.57 -8.97
N ARG A 466 -5.57 -6.17 -9.89
CA ARG A 466 -5.00 -7.04 -10.91
C ARG A 466 -4.27 -6.17 -11.94
N GLU A 467 -3.02 -6.50 -12.21
CA GLU A 467 -2.16 -5.73 -13.11
C GLU A 467 -1.78 -6.56 -14.33
N HIS A 468 -1.96 -5.99 -15.52
CA HIS A 468 -1.72 -6.64 -16.80
C HIS A 468 -1.72 -5.63 -17.96
N ALA A 469 -0.86 -5.83 -18.97
CA ALA A 469 -0.73 -4.89 -20.10
C ALA A 469 -2.05 -4.67 -20.87
N TYR A 470 -2.84 -5.73 -21.11
CA TYR A 470 -4.18 -5.61 -21.69
C TYR A 470 -5.10 -4.65 -20.91
N ALA A 471 -5.08 -4.66 -19.58
CA ALA A 471 -5.93 -3.79 -18.78
C ALA A 471 -5.51 -2.33 -18.94
N LYS A 472 -4.19 -2.07 -18.95
CA LYS A 472 -3.61 -0.74 -19.18
C LYS A 472 -3.92 -0.21 -20.58
N SER A 473 -3.85 -1.06 -21.61
CA SER A 473 -4.11 -0.66 -23.01
C SER A 473 -5.55 -0.23 -23.29
N GLN A 474 -6.48 -0.46 -22.37
CA GLN A 474 -7.87 -0.01 -22.50
C GLN A 474 -8.05 1.49 -22.23
N TYR A 475 -7.06 2.15 -21.62
CA TYR A 475 -7.15 3.53 -21.17
C TYR A 475 -6.13 4.41 -21.90
N ALA A 476 -6.62 5.27 -22.81
CA ALA A 476 -5.78 6.12 -23.64
C ALA A 476 -4.94 7.17 -22.87
N PHE A 477 -5.27 7.45 -21.60
CA PHE A 477 -4.50 8.36 -20.75
C PHE A 477 -3.27 7.68 -20.12
N LEU A 478 -3.15 6.36 -20.23
CA LEU A 478 -1.96 5.63 -19.83
C LEU A 478 -0.97 5.62 -21.01
N ASN A 479 0.19 6.24 -20.80
CA ASN A 479 1.23 6.33 -21.83
C ASN A 479 2.13 5.09 -21.91
N ASN A 480 1.96 4.13 -20.99
CA ASN A 480 2.79 2.93 -20.88
C ASN A 480 1.93 1.71 -20.52
N GLU A 481 2.15 0.61 -21.25
CA GLU A 481 1.47 -0.67 -21.03
C GLU A 481 2.33 -1.67 -20.23
N LEU A 482 3.57 -1.32 -19.90
CA LEU A 482 4.47 -2.16 -19.12
C LEU A 482 3.95 -2.36 -17.69
N VAL A 483 4.08 -3.60 -17.20
CA VAL A 483 3.64 -3.99 -15.85
C VAL A 483 4.81 -3.85 -14.88
N LYS A 484 4.65 -3.03 -13.85
CA LYS A 484 5.65 -2.87 -12.79
C LYS A 484 5.54 -4.00 -11.78
N LEU A 485 6.63 -4.30 -11.07
CA LEU A 485 6.62 -5.29 -9.98
C LEU A 485 5.86 -4.78 -8.76
N LEU A 486 5.89 -3.47 -8.49
CA LEU A 486 5.28 -2.85 -7.33
C LEU A 486 4.37 -1.68 -7.75
N PRO A 487 3.39 -1.30 -6.90
CA PRO A 487 2.64 -0.06 -7.09
C PRO A 487 3.56 1.17 -7.09
N GLU A 488 3.33 2.10 -8.02
CA GLU A 488 4.13 3.31 -8.18
C GLU A 488 3.56 4.48 -7.35
N TYR A 489 4.34 4.94 -6.37
CA TYR A 489 4.11 6.17 -5.62
C TYR A 489 5.29 7.12 -5.90
N ASN A 490 5.10 8.05 -6.85
CA ASN A 490 6.17 8.93 -7.33
C ASN A 490 6.22 10.28 -6.61
N ASN A 491 5.16 10.63 -5.88
CA ASN A 491 5.02 11.89 -5.17
C ASN A 491 5.48 11.75 -3.72
N GLU A 492 6.13 12.79 -3.16
CA GLU A 492 6.48 12.81 -1.73
C GLU A 492 5.22 12.66 -0.88
N SER A 493 4.10 13.25 -1.28
CA SER A 493 2.85 13.15 -0.53
C SER A 493 1.61 13.22 -1.39
N GLU A 494 0.57 12.48 -0.98
CA GLU A 494 -0.71 12.37 -1.67
C GLU A 494 -1.86 12.43 -0.67
N PHE A 495 -2.91 13.19 -1.00
CA PHE A 495 -4.15 13.33 -0.25
C PHE A 495 -5.32 12.84 -1.10
N TYR A 496 -6.12 11.92 -0.57
CA TYR A 496 -7.23 11.29 -1.28
C TYR A 496 -8.57 11.62 -0.62
N ILE A 497 -9.56 11.93 -1.46
CA ILE A 497 -10.91 12.31 -1.03
C ILE A 497 -11.92 11.43 -1.75
N GLY A 498 -12.65 10.62 -0.98
CA GLY A 498 -13.72 9.76 -1.47
C GLY A 498 -15.07 10.46 -1.37
N PHE A 499 -15.71 10.72 -2.50
CA PHE A 499 -17.02 11.34 -2.59
C PHE A 499 -18.12 10.30 -2.85
N SER A 500 -19.16 10.30 -2.03
CA SER A 500 -20.41 9.59 -2.34
C SER A 500 -21.35 10.49 -3.13
N GLY A 501 -22.26 9.89 -3.92
CA GLY A 501 -23.32 10.63 -4.62
C GLY A 501 -22.84 11.58 -5.72
N LEU A 502 -21.63 11.36 -6.25
CA LEU A 502 -21.04 12.06 -7.38
C LEU A 502 -20.79 11.05 -8.51
N ASN A 503 -21.20 11.37 -9.74
CA ASN A 503 -20.97 10.53 -10.91
C ASN A 503 -19.96 11.19 -11.86
N ALA A 504 -19.52 10.43 -12.86
CA ALA A 504 -18.79 10.98 -14.00
C ALA A 504 -19.58 12.14 -14.65
N GLU A 505 -18.88 13.16 -15.12
CA GLU A 505 -19.43 14.40 -15.72
C GLU A 505 -20.20 15.34 -14.76
N ASP A 506 -20.42 14.96 -13.50
CA ASP A 506 -20.95 15.88 -12.50
C ASP A 506 -19.91 16.96 -12.12
N ALA A 507 -20.39 18.12 -11.67
CA ALA A 507 -19.53 19.14 -11.08
C ALA A 507 -19.51 19.02 -9.54
N ALA A 508 -18.32 19.03 -8.94
CA ALA A 508 -18.10 19.01 -7.50
C ALA A 508 -17.56 20.36 -7.02
N CYS A 509 -18.24 20.98 -6.05
CA CYS A 509 -17.82 22.24 -5.44
C CYS A 509 -17.46 21.96 -3.98
N VAL A 510 -16.17 22.10 -3.62
CA VAL A 510 -15.62 21.60 -2.37
C VAL A 510 -14.92 22.73 -1.62
N LEU A 511 -15.33 22.99 -0.39
CA LEU A 511 -14.65 23.86 0.56
C LEU A 511 -13.53 23.08 1.24
N PHE A 512 -12.34 23.66 1.21
CA PHE A 512 -11.19 23.26 2.00
C PHE A 512 -10.93 24.33 3.04
N GLN A 513 -11.22 24.00 4.29
CA GLN A 513 -10.87 24.85 5.42
C GLN A 513 -9.46 24.47 5.86
N THR A 514 -8.54 25.42 5.81
CA THR A 514 -7.15 25.26 6.23
C THR A 514 -6.93 25.95 7.58
N ALA A 515 -5.92 25.49 8.31
CA ALA A 515 -5.33 26.25 9.40
C ALA A 515 -4.30 27.22 8.78
N GLU A 516 -4.76 28.39 8.33
CA GLU A 516 -3.91 29.39 7.70
C GLU A 516 -2.69 29.75 8.57
N GLY A 517 -1.52 29.83 7.95
CA GLY A 517 -0.25 30.06 8.65
C GLY A 517 0.42 28.79 9.19
N SER A 518 -0.17 27.61 8.99
CA SER A 518 0.48 26.34 9.35
C SER A 518 1.50 25.82 8.33
N ALA A 519 1.44 26.29 7.08
CA ALA A 519 2.43 26.01 6.05
C ALA A 519 3.81 26.56 6.44
N ASN A 520 4.88 25.90 6.01
CA ASN A 520 6.24 26.39 6.19
C ASN A 520 6.51 27.61 5.27
N PRO A 521 6.63 28.83 5.83
CA PRO A 521 6.72 30.04 5.01
C PRO A 521 8.10 30.27 4.39
N ASP A 522 9.11 29.49 4.80
CA ASP A 522 10.47 29.60 4.27
C ASP A 522 10.64 28.81 2.96
N LYS A 523 9.69 27.93 2.64
CA LYS A 523 9.69 27.14 1.40
C LYS A 523 8.98 27.88 0.28
N ILE A 524 9.33 27.50 -0.95
CA ILE A 524 8.56 27.93 -2.11
C ILE A 524 7.20 27.25 -2.10
N LYS A 525 6.23 27.88 -2.76
CA LYS A 525 4.90 27.32 -2.95
C LYS A 525 5.00 25.93 -3.62
N ALA A 526 4.30 24.95 -3.06
CA ALA A 526 4.27 23.58 -3.58
C ALA A 526 3.60 23.51 -4.96
N ASP A 527 4.07 22.61 -5.82
CA ASP A 527 3.42 22.25 -7.08
C ASP A 527 2.36 21.18 -6.82
N LEU A 528 1.09 21.60 -6.84
CA LEU A 528 -0.05 20.74 -6.52
C LEU A 528 -0.64 20.15 -7.80
N LYS A 529 -0.77 18.83 -7.85
CA LYS A 529 -1.39 18.11 -8.98
C LYS A 529 -2.63 17.37 -8.53
N TRP A 530 -3.67 17.42 -9.34
CA TRP A 530 -4.91 16.69 -9.09
C TRP A 530 -5.08 15.55 -10.08
N SER A 531 -5.60 14.43 -9.59
CA SER A 531 -5.96 13.26 -10.40
C SER A 531 -7.31 12.70 -9.92
N VAL A 532 -8.02 12.00 -10.80
CA VAL A 532 -9.24 11.25 -10.49
C VAL A 532 -9.01 9.76 -10.69
N LEU A 533 -9.67 8.93 -9.89
CA LEU A 533 -9.59 7.47 -10.04
C LEU A 533 -10.52 6.99 -11.16
N CYS A 534 -9.92 6.29 -12.12
CA CYS A 534 -10.58 5.65 -13.25
C CYS A 534 -10.25 4.16 -13.24
N ASP A 535 -11.20 3.34 -12.80
CA ASP A 535 -11.09 1.92 -12.46
C ASP A 535 -10.06 1.65 -11.36
N ASN A 536 -8.80 1.44 -11.72
CA ASN A 536 -7.70 1.35 -10.75
C ASN A 536 -6.51 2.22 -11.16
N TYR A 537 -6.71 3.14 -12.10
CA TYR A 537 -5.67 4.00 -12.63
C TYR A 537 -5.99 5.47 -12.35
N TRP A 538 -4.98 6.20 -11.88
CA TRP A 538 -5.10 7.64 -11.66
C TRP A 538 -4.95 8.38 -12.99
N LYS A 539 -5.97 9.15 -13.37
CA LYS A 539 -5.94 10.07 -14.51
C LYS A 539 -5.71 11.49 -13.99
N ASP A 540 -4.66 12.15 -14.47
CA ASP A 540 -4.39 13.54 -14.11
C ASP A 540 -5.48 14.48 -14.66
N LEU A 541 -5.88 15.44 -13.83
CA LEU A 541 -6.78 16.52 -14.20
C LEU A 541 -5.98 17.65 -14.83
N THR A 542 -6.56 18.23 -15.87
CA THR A 542 -6.01 19.37 -16.60
C THR A 542 -6.75 20.65 -16.22
N ASN A 543 -6.24 21.81 -16.63
CA ASN A 543 -6.91 23.09 -16.37
C ASN A 543 -8.34 23.18 -16.92
N GLU A 544 -8.71 22.36 -17.91
CA GLU A 544 -10.07 22.30 -18.47
C GLU A 544 -11.07 21.63 -17.50
N ASP A 545 -10.58 20.78 -16.59
CA ASP A 545 -11.39 20.10 -15.59
C ASP A 545 -11.70 21.00 -14.37
N PHE A 546 -11.09 22.19 -14.30
CA PHE A 546 -11.32 23.17 -13.24
C PHE A 546 -12.20 24.32 -13.72
N ILE A 547 -13.24 24.65 -12.94
CA ILE A 547 -14.02 25.88 -13.16
C ILE A 547 -13.35 27.05 -12.42
N PHE A 548 -12.93 26.84 -11.17
CA PHE A 548 -12.12 27.79 -10.40
C PHE A 548 -11.48 27.11 -9.18
N ASP A 549 -10.40 27.70 -8.68
CA ASP A 549 -9.74 27.40 -7.42
C ASP A 549 -9.47 28.73 -6.68
N THR A 550 -9.84 28.80 -5.41
CA THR A 550 -9.62 29.97 -4.53
C THR A 550 -8.75 29.65 -3.30
N THR A 551 -8.19 28.46 -3.22
CA THR A 551 -7.35 27.97 -2.10
C THR A 551 -5.88 28.39 -2.20
N ASN A 552 -5.48 28.90 -3.38
CA ASN A 552 -4.09 29.21 -3.71
C ASN A 552 -3.14 28.03 -3.42
N ASP A 553 -3.48 26.83 -3.92
CA ASP A 553 -2.78 25.57 -3.67
C ASP A 553 -2.64 25.24 -2.17
N PHE A 554 -3.77 25.27 -1.45
CA PHE A 554 -3.86 25.00 0.00
C PHE A 554 -3.06 25.93 0.92
N LEU A 555 -2.69 27.13 0.46
CA LEU A 555 -2.14 28.17 1.35
C LEU A 555 -3.23 28.90 2.13
N THR A 556 -4.42 29.06 1.55
CA THR A 556 -5.56 29.75 2.17
C THR A 556 -6.81 28.88 2.16
N SER A 557 -7.76 29.19 3.05
CA SER A 557 -9.07 28.53 3.00
C SER A 557 -9.82 28.97 1.75
N GLY A 558 -10.50 28.04 1.08
CA GLY A 558 -11.14 28.35 -0.18
C GLY A 558 -11.96 27.22 -0.76
N ILE A 559 -12.63 27.49 -1.87
CA ILE A 559 -13.46 26.56 -2.62
C ILE A 559 -12.77 26.22 -3.93
N ILE A 560 -12.74 24.93 -4.26
CA ILE A 560 -12.37 24.42 -5.58
C ILE A 560 -13.60 23.82 -6.24
N LYS A 561 -13.81 24.13 -7.52
CA LYS A 561 -14.89 23.57 -8.32
C LYS A 561 -14.33 22.78 -9.50
N PHE A 562 -14.56 21.47 -9.46
CA PHE A 562 -14.13 20.49 -10.45
C PHE A 562 -15.28 20.07 -11.36
N VAL A 563 -14.98 19.71 -12.60
CA VAL A 563 -15.83 18.89 -13.46
C VAL A 563 -15.20 17.50 -13.51
N ILE A 564 -15.97 16.49 -13.13
CA ILE A 564 -15.46 15.12 -13.09
C ILE A 564 -15.36 14.57 -14.51
N PRO A 565 -14.20 14.03 -14.93
CA PRO A 565 -14.05 13.42 -16.25
C PRO A 565 -14.99 12.22 -16.46
N ARG A 566 -15.39 11.99 -17.70
CA ARG A 566 -16.28 10.86 -18.07
C ARG A 566 -15.70 9.47 -17.73
N GLU A 567 -14.37 9.34 -17.68
CA GLU A 567 -13.70 8.07 -17.38
C GLU A 567 -13.72 7.72 -15.87
N ALA A 568 -14.09 8.65 -15.00
CA ALA A 568 -14.08 8.43 -13.55
C ALA A 568 -15.08 7.36 -13.12
N THR A 569 -14.70 6.50 -12.20
CA THR A 569 -15.53 5.37 -11.74
C THR A 569 -15.68 5.35 -10.22
N THR A 570 -16.78 4.75 -9.77
CA THR A 570 -17.03 4.49 -8.34
C THR A 570 -16.69 3.06 -7.92
N SER A 571 -16.50 2.16 -8.89
CA SER A 571 -16.17 0.75 -8.68
C SER A 571 -14.69 0.49 -8.86
N ASN A 572 -13.95 0.37 -7.76
CA ASN A 572 -12.49 0.32 -7.73
C ASN A 572 -12.00 -0.66 -6.64
N THR A 573 -10.78 -1.18 -6.73
CA THR A 573 -10.21 -2.13 -5.75
C THR A 573 -8.96 -1.61 -5.02
N ILE A 574 -8.28 -0.61 -5.57
CA ILE A 574 -7.17 0.09 -4.87
C ILE A 574 -7.66 1.06 -3.79
N MET A 575 -8.94 1.41 -3.81
CA MET A 575 -9.63 2.24 -2.84
C MET A 575 -11.01 1.64 -2.53
N PRO A 576 -11.63 1.98 -1.39
CA PRO A 576 -12.98 1.54 -1.05
C PRO A 576 -14.01 1.80 -2.16
N ASP A 577 -14.80 0.77 -2.44
CA ASP A 577 -15.85 0.74 -3.47
C ASP A 577 -17.03 1.67 -3.12
N GLY A 578 -17.78 2.10 -4.14
CA GLY A 578 -18.97 2.95 -4.01
C GLY A 578 -18.69 4.45 -3.89
N LEU A 579 -17.42 4.88 -3.96
CA LEU A 579 -16.98 6.27 -3.84
C LEU A 579 -16.19 6.70 -5.08
N LEU A 580 -16.38 7.95 -5.49
CA LEU A 580 -15.53 8.59 -6.50
C LEU A 580 -14.32 9.23 -5.81
N TRP A 581 -13.12 8.87 -6.23
CA TRP A 581 -11.90 9.31 -5.58
C TRP A 581 -11.18 10.41 -6.36
N LEU A 582 -10.93 11.53 -5.69
CA LEU A 582 -9.98 12.56 -6.14
C LEU A 582 -8.68 12.45 -5.33
N LYS A 583 -7.56 12.74 -5.97
CA LYS A 583 -6.22 12.72 -5.38
C LYS A 583 -5.54 14.06 -5.64
N ALA A 584 -5.08 14.72 -4.58
CA ALA A 584 -4.17 15.85 -4.66
C ALA A 584 -2.75 15.36 -4.32
N SER A 585 -1.74 15.73 -5.09
CA SER A 585 -0.37 15.21 -4.95
C SER A 585 0.66 16.34 -4.94
N ILE A 586 1.69 16.19 -4.11
CA ILE A 586 2.83 17.10 -4.00
C ILE A 586 4.11 16.31 -4.28
N ILE A 587 4.90 16.77 -5.25
CA ILE A 587 6.11 16.07 -5.68
C ILE A 587 7.21 16.15 -4.62
N GLN A 588 7.39 17.32 -4.02
CA GLN A 588 8.41 17.59 -3.02
C GLN A 588 7.96 18.74 -2.09
N ASP A 589 8.52 18.79 -0.89
CA ASP A 589 8.30 19.86 0.09
C ASP A 589 6.84 19.94 0.58
N SER A 590 6.30 18.79 1.02
CA SER A 590 4.89 18.66 1.47
C SER A 590 4.50 19.52 2.68
N ASP A 591 5.47 20.04 3.45
CA ASP A 591 5.25 21.00 4.54
C ASP A 591 5.05 22.45 4.05
N ALA A 592 5.13 22.72 2.74
CA ALA A 592 4.86 24.03 2.16
C ALA A 592 3.36 24.37 2.02
N VAL A 593 2.45 23.45 2.36
CA VAL A 593 0.99 23.67 2.36
C VAL A 593 0.44 23.69 3.77
N CYS A 594 -0.74 24.29 3.96
CA CYS A 594 -1.36 24.34 5.27
C CYS A 594 -1.96 22.99 5.68
N ASN A 595 -1.96 22.73 6.98
CA ASN A 595 -2.81 21.70 7.58
C ASN A 595 -4.29 22.01 7.32
N LEU A 596 -5.11 20.97 7.20
CA LEU A 596 -6.55 21.10 7.03
C LEU A 596 -7.26 21.06 8.38
N VAL A 597 -8.42 21.72 8.42
CA VAL A 597 -9.40 21.71 9.52
C VAL A 597 -10.70 21.03 9.08
N ASP A 598 -11.04 21.11 7.79
CA ASP A 598 -12.26 20.47 7.25
C ASP A 598 -12.29 20.40 5.72
N VAL A 599 -13.06 19.45 5.20
CA VAL A 599 -13.35 19.29 3.78
C VAL A 599 -14.86 19.07 3.61
N GLN A 600 -15.55 20.04 3.00
CA GLN A 600 -17.01 19.97 2.81
C GLN A 600 -17.41 20.10 1.35
N SER A 601 -18.29 19.23 0.89
CA SER A 601 -18.89 19.30 -0.45
C SER A 601 -20.10 20.24 -0.49
N ASN A 602 -20.45 20.68 -1.70
CA ASN A 602 -21.58 21.57 -2.01
C ASN A 602 -21.50 22.92 -1.29
N ALA A 603 -20.29 23.45 -1.13
CA ALA A 603 -20.06 24.76 -0.54
C ALA A 603 -20.23 25.90 -1.54
N ALA A 604 -20.62 27.07 -1.05
CA ALA A 604 -20.70 28.32 -1.80
C ALA A 604 -20.32 29.49 -0.89
N ILE A 605 -19.84 30.59 -1.50
CA ILE A 605 -19.58 31.84 -0.80
C ILE A 605 -20.88 32.65 -0.75
N ALA A 606 -21.27 33.09 0.46
CA ALA A 606 -22.34 34.05 0.67
C ALA A 606 -21.72 35.41 1.04
N ILE A 607 -22.15 36.46 0.36
CA ILE A 607 -21.69 37.84 0.60
C ILE A 607 -22.80 38.57 1.34
N PHE A 608 -22.43 39.36 2.34
CA PHE A 608 -23.37 40.19 3.07
C PHE A 608 -23.95 41.27 2.15
N ASP A 609 -25.29 41.32 2.07
CA ASP A 609 -26.02 42.37 1.38
C ASP A 609 -26.49 43.41 2.41
N ASN A 610 -25.94 44.61 2.34
CA ASN A 610 -26.20 45.65 3.34
C ASN A 610 -27.56 46.33 3.08
N GLN A 611 -28.46 46.23 4.05
CA GLN A 611 -29.78 46.88 4.04
C GLN A 611 -29.83 47.99 5.10
N ASP A 612 -28.84 48.89 5.08
CA ASP A 612 -28.64 49.94 6.09
C ASP A 612 -28.53 49.38 7.52
N ASN A 613 -27.83 48.25 7.66
CA ASN A 613 -27.61 47.60 8.95
C ASN A 613 -26.64 48.42 9.83
N ASP A 614 -26.73 48.24 11.15
CA ASP A 614 -25.86 48.93 12.10
C ASP A 614 -24.37 48.63 11.84
N ALA A 615 -23.57 49.69 11.69
CA ALA A 615 -22.14 49.62 11.45
C ALA A 615 -21.37 48.89 12.56
N SER A 616 -21.90 48.80 13.79
CA SER A 616 -21.27 48.04 14.87
C SER A 616 -21.20 46.54 14.58
N HIS A 617 -22.04 46.02 13.67
CA HIS A 617 -22.02 44.60 13.29
C HIS A 617 -20.69 44.17 12.66
N PHE A 618 -19.97 45.07 12.00
CA PHE A 618 -18.67 44.76 11.39
C PHE A 618 -17.51 44.68 12.39
N ALA A 619 -17.74 45.06 13.66
CA ALA A 619 -16.69 45.06 14.68
C ALA A 619 -16.26 43.65 15.09
N ALA A 620 -17.14 42.67 14.95
CA ALA A 620 -16.86 41.27 15.18
C ALA A 620 -17.36 40.43 14.00
N PRO A 621 -16.64 39.36 13.62
CA PRO A 621 -17.13 38.44 12.61
C PRO A 621 -18.42 37.76 13.08
N LEU A 622 -19.33 37.50 12.14
CA LEU A 622 -20.55 36.74 12.40
C LEU A 622 -20.15 35.35 12.90
N ALA A 623 -20.63 34.97 14.08
CA ALA A 623 -20.29 33.70 14.69
C ALA A 623 -20.65 32.51 13.79
N ALA A 624 -19.89 31.42 13.90
CA ALA A 624 -20.19 30.16 13.24
C ALA A 624 -21.61 29.66 13.59
N ASN A 625 -22.22 28.95 12.65
CA ASN A 625 -23.55 28.35 12.71
C ASN A 625 -24.72 29.33 12.89
N THR A 626 -24.50 30.62 12.63
CA THR A 626 -25.58 31.63 12.72
C THR A 626 -26.57 31.51 11.56
N ILE A 627 -26.08 31.34 10.33
CA ILE A 627 -26.92 31.14 9.14
C ILE A 627 -27.33 29.66 9.04
N ASN A 628 -28.63 29.38 9.23
CA ASN A 628 -29.19 28.02 9.24
C ASN A 628 -30.43 27.81 8.35
N LYS A 629 -30.94 28.87 7.71
CA LYS A 629 -32.11 28.83 6.81
C LYS A 629 -32.01 29.86 5.69
N LEU A 630 -32.65 29.57 4.57
CA LEU A 630 -32.80 30.51 3.46
C LEU A 630 -33.95 31.49 3.75
N GLU A 631 -33.87 32.69 3.19
CA GLU A 631 -34.98 33.64 3.22
C GLU A 631 -36.18 33.12 2.41
N THR A 632 -35.91 32.66 1.18
CA THR A 632 -36.89 31.96 0.34
C THR A 632 -36.59 30.46 0.35
N GLU A 633 -37.54 29.65 0.79
CA GLU A 633 -37.39 28.20 0.82
C GLU A 633 -37.32 27.61 -0.60
N ILE A 634 -36.33 26.74 -0.83
CA ILE A 634 -36.17 26.01 -2.08
C ILE A 634 -36.32 24.52 -1.75
N GLY A 635 -37.38 23.88 -2.25
CA GLY A 635 -37.70 22.48 -1.90
C GLY A 635 -36.61 21.45 -2.24
N ALA A 636 -35.67 21.79 -3.13
CA ALA A 636 -34.51 20.96 -3.46
C ALA A 636 -33.39 21.02 -2.40
N ILE A 637 -33.38 22.02 -1.52
CA ILE A 637 -32.37 22.23 -0.48
C ILE A 637 -32.94 21.75 0.85
N LYS A 638 -32.36 20.67 1.39
CA LYS A 638 -32.79 20.11 2.67
C LYS A 638 -32.38 20.96 3.88
N SER A 639 -31.19 21.54 3.83
CA SER A 639 -30.61 22.31 4.94
C SER A 639 -29.42 23.13 4.46
N ILE A 640 -29.13 24.23 5.14
CA ILE A 640 -27.89 25.00 4.97
C ILE A 640 -27.17 25.12 6.31
N LYS A 641 -25.85 25.31 6.27
CA LYS A 641 -25.01 25.53 7.45
C LYS A 641 -23.88 26.49 7.11
N GLN A 642 -23.52 27.35 8.05
CA GLN A 642 -22.34 28.21 8.02
C GLN A 642 -21.35 27.72 9.08
N PRO A 643 -20.49 26.73 8.79
CA PRO A 643 -19.66 26.09 9.83
C PRO A 643 -18.59 27.01 10.43
N TYR A 644 -18.20 28.08 9.73
CA TYR A 644 -17.14 29.01 10.13
C TYR A 644 -17.64 30.43 10.28
N ALA A 645 -16.92 31.25 11.05
CA ALA A 645 -17.25 32.65 11.22
C ALA A 645 -17.14 33.42 9.88
N SER A 646 -17.85 34.54 9.74
CA SER A 646 -17.65 35.41 8.57
C SER A 646 -16.26 36.06 8.60
N PHE A 647 -15.80 36.50 7.44
CA PHE A 647 -14.46 37.08 7.28
C PHE A 647 -14.52 38.29 6.33
N GLY A 648 -13.46 39.11 6.34
CA GLY A 648 -13.30 40.24 5.43
C GLY A 648 -14.12 41.51 5.77
N GLY A 649 -14.94 41.48 6.82
CA GLY A 649 -15.66 42.66 7.30
C GLY A 649 -14.71 43.70 7.92
N GLN A 650 -14.95 44.97 7.65
CA GLN A 650 -14.24 46.09 8.28
C GLN A 650 -15.25 47.12 8.79
N VAL A 651 -15.02 47.62 10.00
CA VAL A 651 -15.79 48.74 10.56
C VAL A 651 -15.55 50.00 9.73
N GLN A 652 -16.56 50.87 9.72
CA GLN A 652 -16.41 52.20 9.15
C GLN A 652 -15.21 52.92 9.80
N GLU A 653 -14.37 53.49 8.95
CA GLU A 653 -13.18 54.24 9.39
C GLU A 653 -13.58 55.40 10.29
N ASN A 654 -12.92 55.53 11.45
CA ASN A 654 -13.12 56.66 12.36
C ASN A 654 -12.29 57.88 11.94
N ASP A 655 -12.63 59.06 12.46
CA ASP A 655 -11.98 60.33 12.07
C ASP A 655 -10.46 60.30 12.26
N GLN A 656 -9.95 59.73 13.36
CA GLN A 656 -8.52 59.67 13.64
C GLN A 656 -7.79 58.78 12.62
N ALA A 657 -8.31 57.57 12.35
CA ALA A 657 -7.77 56.66 11.35
C ALA A 657 -7.81 57.30 9.95
N PHE A 658 -8.91 57.99 9.61
CA PHE A 658 -9.04 58.76 8.38
C PHE A 658 -7.96 59.84 8.25
N TYR A 659 -7.75 60.66 9.29
CA TYR A 659 -6.72 61.71 9.26
C TYR A 659 -5.31 61.13 9.13
N THR A 660 -5.03 60.01 9.80
CA THR A 660 -3.76 59.28 9.66
C THR A 660 -3.60 58.78 8.22
N ARG A 661 -4.56 58.02 7.69
CA ARG A 661 -4.50 57.45 6.34
C ARG A 661 -4.36 58.53 5.27
N VAL A 662 -5.09 59.65 5.37
CA VAL A 662 -4.98 60.77 4.42
C VAL A 662 -3.60 61.43 4.52
N SER A 663 -3.09 61.65 5.73
CA SER A 663 -1.76 62.26 5.93
C SER A 663 -0.64 61.38 5.37
N GLU A 664 -0.71 60.08 5.63
CA GLU A 664 0.25 59.11 5.08
C GLU A 664 0.13 59.06 3.55
N ARG A 665 -1.10 58.96 3.01
CA ARG A 665 -1.35 58.93 1.56
C ARG A 665 -0.82 60.16 0.83
N LEU A 666 -0.96 61.35 1.39
CA LEU A 666 -0.43 62.59 0.79
C LEU A 666 1.11 62.62 0.76
N ARG A 667 1.75 61.93 1.70
CA ARG A 667 3.22 61.81 1.77
C ARG A 667 3.75 60.79 0.77
N HIS A 668 3.33 59.52 0.85
CA HIS A 668 3.86 58.46 -0.01
C HIS A 668 3.25 58.48 -1.42
N LYS A 669 2.09 59.13 -1.62
CA LYS A 669 1.40 59.25 -2.92
C LYS A 669 1.21 57.92 -3.65
N GLU A 670 0.91 56.87 -2.89
CA GLU A 670 0.79 55.49 -3.39
C GLU A 670 2.02 54.99 -4.16
N ARG A 671 3.23 55.42 -3.77
CA ARG A 671 4.50 54.98 -4.35
C ARG A 671 5.50 54.61 -3.25
N SER A 672 6.24 53.54 -3.48
CA SER A 672 7.26 53.05 -2.56
C SER A 672 8.63 53.60 -2.98
N ILE A 673 9.04 54.73 -2.38
CA ILE A 673 10.29 55.43 -2.71
C ILE A 673 11.25 55.43 -1.51
N ALA A 674 10.85 56.06 -0.40
CA ALA A 674 11.62 56.06 0.84
C ALA A 674 11.31 54.81 1.67
N LEU A 675 12.24 54.39 2.55
CA LEU A 675 12.05 53.24 3.45
C LEU A 675 10.71 53.28 4.21
N TRP A 676 10.36 54.46 4.73
CA TRP A 676 9.11 54.70 5.44
C TRP A 676 7.88 54.49 4.55
N ASP A 677 7.95 54.81 3.25
CA ASP A 677 6.84 54.64 2.32
C ASP A 677 6.53 53.15 2.12
N TYR A 678 7.58 52.30 2.01
CA TYR A 678 7.40 50.84 1.96
C TYR A 678 6.70 50.34 3.22
N GLU A 679 7.21 50.70 4.40
CA GLU A 679 6.67 50.23 5.68
C GLU A 679 5.20 50.61 5.87
N ARG A 680 4.84 51.86 5.60
CA ARG A 680 3.47 52.36 5.80
C ARG A 680 2.48 51.86 4.78
N LEU A 681 2.87 51.77 3.51
CA LEU A 681 2.03 51.18 2.48
C LEU A 681 1.67 49.73 2.84
N ILE A 682 2.64 48.95 3.32
CA ILE A 682 2.38 47.57 3.73
C ILE A 682 1.46 47.52 4.95
N LEU A 683 1.74 48.28 6.01
CA LEU A 683 0.89 48.31 7.21
C LEU A 683 -0.54 48.78 6.91
N GLN A 684 -0.72 49.69 5.96
CA GLN A 684 -2.04 50.18 5.56
C GLN A 684 -2.83 49.11 4.78
N HIS A 685 -2.19 48.38 3.87
CA HIS A 685 -2.86 47.43 2.98
C HIS A 685 -2.98 46.01 3.55
N PHE A 686 -2.14 45.64 4.51
CA PHE A 686 -2.07 44.29 5.08
C PHE A 686 -2.28 44.31 6.60
N PRO A 687 -3.54 44.34 7.08
CA PRO A 687 -3.85 44.38 8.52
C PRO A 687 -3.32 43.17 9.31
N LYS A 688 -3.05 42.04 8.64
CA LYS A 688 -2.43 40.85 9.25
C LYS A 688 -0.97 41.09 9.67
N VAL A 689 -0.34 42.19 9.24
CA VAL A 689 1.05 42.54 9.53
C VAL A 689 1.08 43.60 10.62
N HIS A 690 1.74 43.30 11.73
CA HIS A 690 1.88 44.22 12.85
C HIS A 690 3.08 45.15 12.70
N LYS A 691 4.19 44.62 12.17
CA LYS A 691 5.43 45.39 12.04
C LYS A 691 6.15 45.09 10.73
N VAL A 692 6.74 46.13 10.16
CA VAL A 692 7.54 46.05 8.94
C VAL A 692 8.85 46.76 9.18
N LYS A 693 9.94 46.19 8.69
CA LYS A 693 11.25 46.83 8.61
C LYS A 693 11.78 46.77 7.19
N CYS A 694 12.02 47.94 6.62
CA CYS A 694 12.59 48.07 5.29
C CYS A 694 14.11 48.31 5.39
N ILE A 695 14.89 47.49 4.70
CA ILE A 695 16.35 47.56 4.67
C ILE A 695 16.77 47.88 3.23
N ASN A 696 17.44 49.02 3.03
CA ASN A 696 17.97 49.42 1.73
C ASN A 696 19.20 48.59 1.35
N HIS A 697 19.42 48.48 0.03
CA HIS A 697 20.60 47.83 -0.55
C HIS A 697 20.83 46.44 0.04
N ALA A 698 19.75 45.67 0.20
CA ALA A 698 19.78 44.37 0.84
C ALA A 698 18.90 43.37 0.09
N SER A 699 19.33 42.12 0.14
CA SER A 699 18.62 40.93 -0.32
C SER A 699 18.72 39.86 0.76
N ALA A 700 18.01 38.73 0.58
CA ALA A 700 18.06 37.62 1.54
C ALA A 700 19.48 37.04 1.75
N LYS A 701 20.42 37.29 0.83
CA LYS A 701 21.79 36.74 0.87
C LYS A 701 22.85 37.76 1.30
N SER A 702 22.60 39.05 1.10
CA SER A 702 23.59 40.11 1.32
C SER A 702 22.90 41.39 1.81
N TYR A 703 23.48 42.03 2.82
CA TYR A 703 23.07 43.37 3.28
C TYR A 703 23.84 44.50 2.58
N TYR A 704 24.53 44.17 1.48
CA TYR A 704 25.20 45.11 0.59
C TYR A 704 24.96 44.68 -0.86
N ASP A 705 23.77 44.99 -1.36
CA ASP A 705 23.25 44.61 -2.67
C ASP A 705 22.46 45.79 -3.28
N PRO A 706 23.16 46.78 -3.88
CA PRO A 706 22.53 47.99 -4.43
C PRO A 706 21.48 47.68 -5.50
N GLY A 707 20.43 48.50 -5.59
CA GLY A 707 19.27 48.25 -6.47
C GLY A 707 18.21 47.32 -5.88
N LYS A 708 18.50 46.70 -4.73
CA LYS A 708 17.55 45.83 -4.02
C LYS A 708 17.12 46.40 -2.69
N VAL A 709 15.92 46.01 -2.27
CA VAL A 709 15.33 46.37 -0.98
C VAL A 709 14.79 45.12 -0.32
N LEU A 710 15.15 44.90 0.95
CA LEU A 710 14.67 43.77 1.74
C LEU A 710 13.63 44.27 2.75
N ILE A 711 12.44 43.68 2.70
CA ILE A 711 11.30 44.00 3.54
C ILE A 711 11.10 42.82 4.49
N ILE A 712 11.25 43.09 5.77
CA ILE A 712 11.01 42.11 6.83
C ILE A 712 9.66 42.40 7.47
N VAL A 713 8.79 41.40 7.51
CA VAL A 713 7.42 41.53 8.05
C VAL A 713 7.20 40.62 9.25
N VAL A 714 6.47 41.12 10.23
CA VAL A 714 6.12 40.42 11.47
C VAL A 714 4.59 40.39 11.57
N PRO A 715 3.97 39.22 11.80
CA PRO A 715 2.52 39.09 11.82
C PRO A 715 1.93 39.76 13.07
N ASP A 716 0.62 40.01 13.02
CA ASP A 716 -0.16 40.35 14.20
C ASP A 716 -0.25 39.15 15.17
N LEU A 717 0.24 39.38 16.39
CA LEU A 717 0.42 38.39 17.45
C LEU A 717 -0.88 38.14 18.24
N THR A 718 -1.91 38.96 18.00
CA THR A 718 -3.26 38.71 18.54
C THR A 718 -3.91 37.48 17.91
N ASN A 719 -3.46 37.07 16.72
CA ASN A 719 -3.97 35.91 16.01
C ASN A 719 -3.13 34.65 16.34
N GLN A 720 -3.64 33.81 17.24
CA GLN A 720 -2.90 32.72 17.91
C GLN A 720 -2.63 31.48 17.05
N ASN A 721 -2.87 31.51 15.74
CA ASN A 721 -2.66 30.34 14.86
C ASN A 721 -1.18 30.10 14.46
N ALA A 722 -0.24 30.86 15.02
CA ALA A 722 1.19 30.69 14.75
C ALA A 722 1.67 29.28 15.16
N VAL A 723 2.36 28.59 14.25
CA VAL A 723 2.96 27.25 14.50
C VAL A 723 3.97 27.29 15.65
N ASN A 724 4.65 28.43 15.83
CA ASN A 724 5.59 28.67 16.90
C ASN A 724 5.37 30.06 17.50
N LEU A 725 4.99 30.12 18.78
CA LEU A 725 4.72 31.37 19.51
C LEU A 725 5.99 32.23 19.73
N PHE A 726 7.15 31.59 19.90
CA PHE A 726 8.43 32.29 20.06
C PHE A 726 8.90 32.92 18.75
N GLN A 727 8.50 32.33 17.62
CA GLN A 727 8.96 32.69 16.28
C GLN A 727 7.78 32.97 15.35
N PRO A 728 7.04 34.05 15.57
CA PRO A 728 5.83 34.36 14.82
C PRO A 728 6.16 34.73 13.37
N LYS A 729 5.70 33.94 12.41
CA LYS A 729 5.94 34.19 10.97
C LYS A 729 4.66 34.53 10.24
N VAL A 730 4.77 35.47 9.29
CA VAL A 730 3.75 35.73 8.27
C VAL A 730 3.72 34.54 7.31
N ASP A 731 2.51 34.12 6.92
CA ASP A 731 2.30 33.03 5.99
C ASP A 731 2.81 33.37 4.57
N LYS A 732 3.13 32.33 3.79
CA LYS A 732 3.70 32.48 2.45
C LYS A 732 2.78 33.25 1.49
N ASN A 733 1.46 33.04 1.57
CA ASN A 733 0.50 33.74 0.72
C ASN A 733 0.57 35.25 0.96
N THR A 734 0.53 35.69 2.21
CA THR A 734 0.64 37.11 2.57
C THR A 734 1.98 37.70 2.11
N LEU A 735 3.10 36.97 2.20
CA LEU A 735 4.40 37.43 1.66
C LEU A 735 4.35 37.67 0.14
N ASP A 736 3.74 36.75 -0.61
CA ASP A 736 3.63 36.83 -2.06
C ASP A 736 2.65 37.94 -2.51
N GLU A 737 1.58 38.16 -1.76
CA GLU A 737 0.67 39.30 -1.95
C GLU A 737 1.38 40.64 -1.73
N ILE A 738 2.15 40.77 -0.65
CA ILE A 738 2.96 41.96 -0.37
C ILE A 738 3.98 42.19 -1.48
N TYR A 739 4.67 41.14 -1.93
CA TYR A 739 5.62 41.24 -3.05
C TYR A 739 4.93 41.74 -4.32
N THR A 740 3.78 41.16 -4.67
CA THR A 740 3.01 41.52 -5.86
C THR A 740 2.49 42.96 -5.79
N PHE A 741 2.06 43.37 -4.59
CA PHE A 741 1.66 44.75 -4.32
C PHE A 741 2.86 45.69 -4.50
N LEU A 742 3.98 45.48 -3.81
CA LEU A 742 5.16 46.33 -3.93
C LEU A 742 5.67 46.45 -5.37
N LYS A 743 5.66 45.36 -6.15
CA LYS A 743 6.06 45.37 -7.56
C LYS A 743 5.25 46.34 -8.42
N LYS A 744 3.98 46.61 -8.08
CA LYS A 744 3.13 47.60 -8.76
C LYS A 744 3.37 49.04 -8.30
N HIS A 745 3.93 49.21 -7.10
CA HIS A 745 4.07 50.52 -6.43
C HIS A 745 5.52 51.02 -6.34
N CYS A 746 6.50 50.16 -6.60
CA CYS A 746 7.92 50.49 -6.64
C CYS A 746 8.38 50.92 -8.05
N SER A 747 9.58 51.50 -8.12
CA SER A 747 10.24 51.81 -9.39
C SER A 747 10.64 50.52 -10.11
N SER A 748 10.56 50.51 -11.45
CA SER A 748 10.97 49.36 -12.28
C SER A 748 12.46 49.00 -12.17
N TRP A 749 13.27 49.90 -11.61
CA TRP A 749 14.71 49.71 -11.38
C TRP A 749 15.04 49.08 -10.02
N VAL A 750 14.05 48.94 -9.14
CA VAL A 750 14.24 48.40 -7.78
C VAL A 750 13.63 47.01 -7.71
N GLU A 751 14.40 46.08 -7.16
CA GLU A 751 13.92 44.73 -6.88
C GLU A 751 13.64 44.58 -5.38
N ALA A 752 12.37 44.39 -5.03
CA ALA A 752 11.93 44.22 -3.65
C ALA A 752 11.90 42.73 -3.27
N TYR A 753 12.40 42.39 -2.08
CA TYR A 753 12.32 41.07 -1.48
C TYR A 753 11.51 41.15 -0.20
N VAL A 754 10.55 40.26 -0.01
CA VAL A 754 9.73 40.21 1.22
C VAL A 754 10.03 38.90 1.92
N SER A 755 10.39 38.96 3.20
CA SER A 755 10.68 37.76 3.98
C SER A 755 10.25 37.92 5.43
N ASN A 756 10.13 36.78 6.11
CA ASN A 756 10.05 36.75 7.57
C ASN A 756 11.39 37.16 8.20
N PRO A 757 11.39 37.59 9.47
CA PRO A 757 12.61 37.80 10.23
C PRO A 757 13.36 36.49 10.47
N PHE A 758 14.68 36.60 10.63
CA PHE A 758 15.49 35.50 11.12
C PHE A 758 15.48 35.51 12.64
N TYR A 759 14.99 34.43 13.25
CA TYR A 759 14.96 34.29 14.69
C TYR A 759 16.24 33.62 15.19
N GLU A 760 16.84 34.23 16.21
CA GLU A 760 18.10 33.80 16.81
C GLU A 760 17.87 33.43 18.29
N PRO A 761 17.71 32.12 18.59
CA PRO A 761 17.41 31.68 19.95
C PRO A 761 18.56 31.93 20.92
N VAL A 762 18.20 32.41 22.11
CA VAL A 762 19.10 32.59 23.25
C VAL A 762 18.73 31.59 24.34
N LYS A 763 19.64 30.67 24.62
CA LYS A 763 19.53 29.73 25.75
C LYS A 763 20.34 30.29 26.92
N ILE A 764 19.80 30.14 28.13
CA ILE A 764 20.40 30.63 29.37
C ILE A 764 20.67 29.43 30.24
N SER A 765 21.85 29.38 30.84
CA SER A 765 22.21 28.41 31.86
C SER A 765 22.59 29.15 33.12
N VAL A 766 21.90 28.90 34.23
CA VAL A 766 22.04 29.68 35.46
C VAL A 766 21.99 28.80 36.70
N ARG A 767 22.86 29.07 37.67
CA ARG A 767 22.83 28.45 39.01
C ARG A 767 22.34 29.46 40.04
N ILE A 768 21.25 29.13 40.72
CA ILE A 768 20.49 30.06 41.58
C ILE A 768 20.27 29.44 42.96
N LYS A 769 20.38 30.27 44.01
CA LYS A 769 19.89 29.95 45.34
C LYS A 769 18.55 30.62 45.58
N LEU A 770 17.56 29.84 46.03
CA LEU A 770 16.26 30.36 46.44
C LEU A 770 16.24 30.72 47.92
N LYS A 771 15.42 31.70 48.30
CA LYS A 771 15.19 32.06 49.70
C LYS A 771 14.56 30.89 50.48
N LYS A 772 14.79 30.87 51.78
CA LYS A 772 14.26 29.82 52.67
C LYS A 772 12.72 29.79 52.63
N GLY A 773 12.14 28.64 52.31
CA GLY A 773 10.69 28.44 52.20
C GLY A 773 10.19 28.19 50.77
N PHE A 774 11.04 28.36 49.76
CA PHE A 774 10.72 28.06 48.36
C PHE A 774 11.36 26.74 47.90
N GLU A 775 10.60 25.92 47.17
CA GLU A 775 11.03 24.59 46.70
C GLU A 775 11.56 24.65 45.27
N PHE A 776 12.76 24.10 45.02
CA PHE A 776 13.46 24.32 43.76
C PHE A 776 12.73 23.74 42.54
N ASN A 777 12.24 22.51 42.57
CA ASN A 777 11.66 21.87 41.37
C ASN A 777 10.39 22.58 40.89
N PHE A 778 9.62 23.17 41.80
CA PHE A 778 8.48 24.00 41.45
C PHE A 778 8.91 25.35 40.84
N TYR A 779 9.84 26.06 41.49
CA TYR A 779 10.28 27.38 41.05
C TYR A 779 11.20 27.34 39.82
N GLU A 780 11.88 26.23 39.55
CA GLU A 780 12.64 25.98 38.32
C GLU A 780 11.75 26.21 37.09
N LYS A 781 10.57 25.60 37.06
CA LYS A 781 9.59 25.76 35.96
C LYS A 781 9.06 27.19 35.85
N ILE A 782 8.90 27.88 36.98
CA ILE A 782 8.47 29.28 37.01
C ILE A 782 9.55 30.18 36.45
N ILE A 783 10.81 29.97 36.83
CA ILE A 783 11.96 30.73 36.35
C ILE A 783 12.14 30.51 34.85
N ASP A 784 12.03 29.26 34.36
CA ASP A 784 12.10 28.94 32.93
C ASP A 784 11.06 29.75 32.15
N ARG A 785 9.79 29.70 32.58
CA ARG A 785 8.71 30.46 31.96
C ARG A 785 8.93 31.98 32.04
N GLN A 786 9.42 32.50 33.17
CA GLN A 786 9.68 33.93 33.32
C GLN A 786 10.84 34.42 32.45
N LEU A 787 11.88 33.60 32.24
CA LEU A 787 12.96 33.88 31.29
C LEU A 787 12.43 33.89 29.85
N GLN A 788 11.54 32.95 29.50
CA GLN A 788 10.86 32.93 28.21
C GLN A 788 10.05 34.21 27.97
N GLU A 789 9.23 34.61 28.94
CA GLU A 789 8.43 35.84 28.89
C GLU A 789 9.31 37.10 28.82
N PHE A 790 10.46 37.13 29.51
CA PHE A 790 11.39 38.26 29.47
C PHE A 790 12.05 38.42 28.10
N LEU A 791 12.47 37.32 27.49
CA LEU A 791 13.14 37.30 26.18
C LEU A 791 12.16 37.42 25.01
N SER A 792 10.91 37.03 25.20
CA SER A 792 9.87 37.01 24.17
C SER A 792 8.52 37.45 24.76
N PRO A 793 8.36 38.75 25.09
CA PRO A 793 7.22 39.26 25.85
C PRO A 793 5.87 39.09 25.14
N TRP A 794 5.90 38.95 23.81
CA TRP A 794 4.71 38.82 22.98
C TRP A 794 3.97 37.51 23.17
N ILE A 795 4.59 36.50 23.77
CA ILE A 795 3.96 35.20 24.03
C ILE A 795 2.82 35.32 25.05
N THR A 796 2.96 36.26 25.99
CA THR A 796 1.95 36.53 27.03
C THR A 796 1.18 37.82 26.82
N ASN A 797 1.77 38.82 26.15
CA ASN A 797 1.14 40.10 25.91
C ASN A 797 1.23 40.46 24.43
N ALA A 798 0.17 40.19 23.68
CA ALA A 798 0.09 40.49 22.24
C ALA A 798 0.31 41.97 21.88
N GLY A 799 0.22 42.91 22.85
CA GLY A 799 0.51 44.33 22.64
C GLY A 799 1.98 44.74 22.85
N SER A 800 2.88 43.82 23.22
CA SER A 800 4.30 44.14 23.40
C SER A 800 5.02 44.24 22.05
N ASP A 801 5.78 45.31 21.85
CA ASP A 801 6.48 45.59 20.59
C ASP A 801 7.67 44.65 20.36
N ILE A 802 7.86 44.21 19.10
CA ILE A 802 8.99 43.36 18.67
C ILE A 802 10.13 44.24 18.16
N TYR A 803 11.32 44.14 18.76
CA TYR A 803 12.47 44.98 18.38
C TYR A 803 13.44 44.26 17.44
N PHE A 804 13.70 44.85 16.28
CA PHE A 804 14.79 44.45 15.38
C PHE A 804 16.13 44.99 15.88
N GLY A 805 17.22 44.22 15.75
CA GLY A 805 18.56 44.72 16.13
C GLY A 805 18.85 44.66 17.63
N GLY A 806 18.23 43.73 18.36
CA GLY A 806 18.33 43.63 19.82
C GLY A 806 19.68 43.15 20.34
N LYS A 807 19.98 43.51 21.59
CA LYS A 807 21.17 43.07 22.33
C LYS A 807 20.74 42.66 23.74
N ILE A 808 21.14 41.46 24.16
CA ILE A 808 20.94 40.94 25.51
C ILE A 808 22.29 40.86 26.21
N THR A 809 22.36 41.38 27.43
CA THR A 809 23.58 41.33 28.24
C THR A 809 23.35 40.53 29.50
N THR A 810 24.40 39.89 30.01
CA THR A 810 24.38 39.12 31.25
C THR A 810 23.80 39.95 32.40
N SER A 811 24.15 41.24 32.48
CA SER A 811 23.65 42.16 33.51
C SER A 811 22.14 42.42 33.43
N MET A 812 21.53 42.38 32.24
CA MET A 812 20.07 42.48 32.09
C MET A 812 19.37 41.27 32.70
N ILE A 813 19.92 40.07 32.46
CA ILE A 813 19.37 38.82 33.00
C ILE A 813 19.59 38.73 34.52
N VAL A 814 20.77 39.12 35.02
CA VAL A 814 21.04 39.18 36.47
C VAL A 814 20.06 40.12 37.15
N LYS A 815 19.89 41.35 36.63
CA LYS A 815 18.93 42.32 37.18
C LYS A 815 17.49 41.79 37.18
N PHE A 816 17.10 41.07 36.11
CA PHE A 816 15.78 40.45 36.03
C PHE A 816 15.60 39.38 37.10
N LEU A 817 16.54 38.44 37.22
CA LEU A 817 16.49 37.33 38.16
C LEU A 817 16.59 37.76 39.62
N GLU A 818 17.42 38.77 39.95
CA GLU A 818 17.50 39.36 41.30
C GLU A 818 16.21 40.09 41.70
N GLY A 819 15.42 40.53 40.71
CA GLY A 819 14.11 41.16 40.94
C GLY A 819 13.02 40.17 41.36
N LEU A 820 13.25 38.86 41.25
CA LEU A 820 12.28 37.83 41.61
C LEU A 820 12.26 37.62 43.13
N GLU A 821 11.06 37.71 43.74
CA GLU A 821 10.93 37.69 45.20
C GLU A 821 11.49 36.43 45.87
N PHE A 822 11.51 35.30 45.17
CA PHE A 822 11.97 34.00 45.66
C PHE A 822 13.47 33.71 45.44
N VAL A 823 14.18 34.55 44.69
CA VAL A 823 15.63 34.42 44.43
C VAL A 823 16.42 35.10 45.56
N ASP A 824 17.43 34.42 46.10
CA ASP A 824 18.36 34.94 47.11
C ASP A 824 19.63 35.49 46.44
N PHE A 825 20.35 34.65 45.69
CA PHE A 825 21.51 35.04 44.89
C PHE A 825 21.75 34.11 43.69
N ILE A 826 22.57 34.58 42.75
CA ILE A 826 22.97 33.87 41.53
C ILE A 826 24.49 33.67 41.57
N THR A 827 25.00 32.50 41.19
CA THR A 827 26.46 32.25 41.17
C THR A 827 27.05 32.19 39.79
N ASP A 828 26.46 31.38 38.91
CA ASP A 828 26.97 31.14 37.57
C ASP A 828 25.88 31.48 36.56
N LEU A 829 26.20 32.26 35.53
CA LEU A 829 25.29 32.58 34.43
C LEU A 829 26.04 32.53 33.10
N TYR A 830 25.53 31.74 32.18
CA TYR A 830 26.06 31.59 30.82
C TYR A 830 24.96 31.84 29.80
N LEU A 831 25.32 32.61 28.77
CA LEU A 831 24.46 32.85 27.62
C LEU A 831 24.94 32.01 26.44
N PHE A 832 23.99 31.38 25.77
CA PHE A 832 24.21 30.57 24.59
C PHE A 832 23.40 31.13 23.45
N HIS A 833 24.06 31.41 22.33
CA HIS A 833 23.45 32.01 21.15
C HIS A 833 23.46 31.02 19.99
N SER A 834 22.30 30.87 19.34
CA SER A 834 22.17 30.13 18.09
C SER A 834 21.86 31.06 16.92
N THR A 835 22.69 30.99 15.89
CA THR A 835 22.49 31.70 14.60
C THR A 835 21.90 30.80 13.52
N ASP A 836 21.57 29.55 13.85
CA ASP A 836 21.07 28.52 12.93
C ASP A 836 19.71 27.97 13.38
N ASN A 837 18.90 28.86 13.98
CA ASN A 837 17.55 28.58 14.45
C ASN A 837 17.46 27.44 15.49
N GLY A 838 18.39 27.40 16.43
CA GLY A 838 18.42 26.46 17.56
C GLY A 838 19.17 25.15 17.31
N LYS A 839 19.77 24.93 16.14
CA LYS A 839 20.47 23.67 15.83
C LYS A 839 21.83 23.55 16.53
N SER A 840 22.53 24.66 16.68
CA SER A 840 23.78 24.72 17.43
C SER A 840 23.85 25.97 18.29
N PHE A 841 24.42 25.81 19.49
CA PHE A 841 24.58 26.89 20.45
C PHE A 841 26.05 27.19 20.67
N ARG A 842 26.41 28.47 20.54
CA ARG A 842 27.75 28.97 20.87
C ARG A 842 27.70 29.67 22.21
N SER A 843 28.59 29.27 23.12
CA SER A 843 28.75 29.96 24.41
C SER A 843 29.25 31.39 24.16
N THR A 844 28.58 32.37 24.76
CA THR A 844 28.89 33.78 24.59
C THR A 844 29.18 34.42 25.94
N VAL A 845 30.27 35.19 26.03
CA VAL A 845 30.87 35.51 27.33
C VAL A 845 30.07 36.55 28.13
N ASN A 846 29.52 37.59 27.50
CA ASN A 846 28.85 38.68 28.23
C ASN A 846 27.65 39.32 27.51
N VAL A 847 27.59 39.19 26.18
CA VAL A 847 26.64 39.90 25.32
C VAL A 847 26.23 38.99 24.18
N VAL A 848 24.93 38.85 23.95
CA VAL A 848 24.36 38.29 22.72
C VAL A 848 23.79 39.45 21.90
N GLU A 849 24.25 39.56 20.66
CA GLU A 849 23.80 40.57 19.70
C GLU A 849 23.40 39.86 18.42
N VAL A 850 22.37 40.39 17.75
CA VAL A 850 21.88 39.77 16.51
C VAL A 850 22.95 39.70 15.43
N SER A 851 22.93 38.65 14.62
CA SER A 851 23.87 38.52 13.51
C SER A 851 23.57 39.47 12.34
N SER A 852 22.32 39.95 12.23
CA SER A 852 21.90 40.82 11.13
C SER A 852 20.81 41.84 11.50
N PRO A 853 20.65 42.93 10.71
CA PRO A 853 19.61 43.93 10.92
C PRO A 853 18.16 43.42 10.73
N ALA A 854 17.99 42.26 10.07
CA ALA A 854 16.73 41.57 9.84
C ALA A 854 16.41 40.53 10.92
N SER A 855 17.33 40.32 11.87
CA SER A 855 17.21 39.27 12.87
C SER A 855 16.60 39.78 14.18
N ILE A 856 15.97 38.87 14.92
CA ILE A 856 15.32 39.11 16.20
C ILE A 856 15.82 38.05 17.19
N LEU A 857 16.29 38.49 18.36
CA LEU A 857 16.62 37.58 19.46
C LEU A 857 15.33 37.05 20.09
N VAL A 858 15.27 35.74 20.31
CA VAL A 858 14.12 35.08 20.94
C VAL A 858 14.57 34.15 22.04
N SER A 859 13.64 33.79 22.91
CA SER A 859 13.90 32.75 23.89
C SER A 859 14.12 31.39 23.24
N HIS A 860 14.98 30.57 23.85
CA HIS A 860 14.90 29.13 23.67
C HIS A 860 13.63 28.58 24.34
N ASP A 861 13.16 27.40 23.92
CA ASP A 861 11.98 26.74 24.49
C ASP A 861 12.20 26.24 25.92
N HIS A 862 13.46 26.00 26.30
CA HIS A 862 13.88 25.62 27.66
C HIS A 862 15.25 26.20 28.04
N HIS A 863 15.33 26.77 29.24
CA HIS A 863 16.55 27.22 29.89
C HIS A 863 17.07 26.18 30.88
N GLU A 864 18.37 26.20 31.16
CA GLU A 864 19.00 25.31 32.13
C GLU A 864 19.11 26.03 33.47
N ILE A 865 18.35 25.57 34.47
CA ILE A 865 18.31 26.19 35.79
C ILE A 865 18.78 25.16 36.81
N PHE A 866 19.85 25.48 37.53
CA PHE A 866 20.46 24.58 38.50
C PHE A 866 20.35 25.14 39.92
N ASN A 867 20.15 24.26 40.89
CA ASN A 867 20.18 24.62 42.30
C ASN A 867 21.63 24.82 42.76
N TYR A 868 21.84 25.81 43.63
CA TYR A 868 23.12 26.07 44.29
C TYR A 868 23.34 25.20 45.53
#